data_AF-A0A0W8CBU0-F1
#
_entry.id   AF-A0A0W8CBU0-F1
#
_cell.length_a   1.000
_cell.length_b   1.000
_cell.length_c   1.000
_cell.angle_alpha   90.00
_cell.angle_beta   90.00
_cell.angle_gamma   90.00
#
_symmetry.space_group_name_H-M   'P 1'
#
loop_
_entity.id
_entity.type
_entity.pdbx_description
1 polymer ?
#
loop_
_entity_poly.entity_id
_entity_poly.type
_entity_poly.pdbx_seq_one_letter_code
_entity_poly.pdbx_strand_id
1 'polypeptide(L)'
;MPRRFRRVVFVVIDALRFDFAATGSSAQQSSFYSDRLPILNETLISEPEHALLLKFVADPPTMTMQRLKGLTTGSLPTFLDIKDNMAASSQIVEDNLLRQLRAQQRGVVFMGDDTWDSLYAREFTRKFAFDSFNVKDLHSVDRGVTKHLFPELQKPDWDLLIAHFLGVDHVGHTHGPSSVFMAEKLDEMNGVLKKLLQTLKEMPDGDDVLLAVLGDHGMSADGNHGGASDEETGAALFLYSKAALVATGREDDSEDAKEMKKYAERILDSSREVPQVDLVPTLALLSGLPIPFGNLGSVIPSLFFVPPTSTERGGSSALSAFQSLNRALRLNLDQVRRYLFRYSSASKLPERAYDQLERIFVDIKRIEDQLEQVQEGDTFSKADLPLLLRLHEDLAKQQHHYLREALSLGRSIWTQFDLCSMGWGMVLLAWSFFIGATSTRLVSASGEGNSWSPPLSVVVLVGGLLFFCPAGINLPLLPAAPLSRGLVAASCAGLIDMTWYLLARRQIRATRSIRSPATSGRTLFSSVSAAGVVAALIVILHALALLSNSYIVAEGNVMQFLSATTGFFLLTCAQRLTDHRSAATGAALAFIFATRLSSALEPPNIIKATATLGRTFAPLTAIAVLAVGSSVQTVKYTGHKLSLMSRLILVSSTASYLVCAIFWAASPIQVSFWRMWLPRIVYLIFLGTLVCLLVRVLRQPKYQSGNELSRHEHLLLLWQLVPAFMLVLGPTSPLSVLCLVAQCLSFSFIVTCCRSASPTTFGDITPWVLLWASCSYQAFFTSGHANTFTSLQNAAGFVGFDTFNFYIAGALLGLNTFGCFALAVLALPWLNWRQHQPQSSGVNTLLAFPAYFSLNALVSTLFVALQRRHLMVWAIFAPKFIFDGVVLLVTESLLLLLLAPFSNQESIKSHRLE
;
A
#
# COMPACT_ATOMS: atom_id res chain seq x y z
N MET A 1 28.95 -13.46 -26.17
CA MET A 1 28.87 -14.86 -25.71
C MET A 1 28.16 -15.67 -26.77
N PRO A 2 28.59 -16.90 -27.07
CA PRO A 2 27.81 -17.82 -27.90
C PRO A 2 26.44 -18.07 -27.28
N ARG A 3 25.40 -18.22 -28.10
CA ARG A 3 24.08 -18.60 -27.62
C ARG A 3 24.11 -20.06 -27.14
N ARG A 4 23.56 -20.32 -25.95
CA ARG A 4 23.41 -21.67 -25.40
C ARG A 4 22.00 -22.24 -25.62
N PHE A 5 20.97 -21.39 -25.54
CA PHE A 5 19.58 -21.77 -25.78
C PHE A 5 18.92 -20.83 -26.80
N ARG A 6 18.30 -21.40 -27.83
CA ARG A 6 17.49 -20.69 -28.82
C ARG A 6 16.15 -20.27 -28.30
N ARG A 7 15.57 -21.15 -27.48
CA ARG A 7 14.17 -21.10 -27.12
C ARG A 7 14.04 -21.05 -25.62
N VAL A 8 13.19 -20.15 -25.14
CA VAL A 8 12.87 -20.02 -23.72
C VAL A 8 11.37 -20.19 -23.54
N VAL A 9 10.98 -21.14 -22.69
CA VAL A 9 9.61 -21.27 -22.19
C VAL A 9 9.57 -20.61 -20.82
N PHE A 10 8.82 -19.53 -20.72
CA PHE A 10 8.76 -18.64 -19.57
C PHE A 10 7.39 -18.77 -18.89
N VAL A 11 7.32 -19.64 -17.89
CA VAL A 11 6.10 -19.93 -17.13
C VAL A 11 6.09 -19.11 -15.86
N VAL A 12 5.13 -18.21 -15.73
CA VAL A 12 4.88 -17.45 -14.51
C VAL A 12 3.67 -18.05 -13.83
N ILE A 13 3.83 -18.49 -12.58
CA ILE A 13 2.72 -18.88 -11.70
C ILE A 13 2.62 -17.77 -10.67
N ASP A 14 1.61 -16.90 -10.80
CA ASP A 14 1.44 -15.72 -9.95
C ASP A 14 1.37 -16.12 -8.47
N ALA A 15 2.14 -15.41 -7.64
CA ALA A 15 2.31 -15.65 -6.21
C ALA A 15 2.87 -17.05 -5.81
N LEU A 16 3.63 -17.71 -6.70
CA LEU A 16 4.32 -18.97 -6.37
C LEU A 16 5.45 -18.75 -5.35
N ARG A 17 5.11 -18.91 -4.06
CA ARG A 17 6.06 -18.87 -2.95
C ARG A 17 7.10 -19.97 -3.04
N PHE A 18 8.30 -19.68 -2.52
CA PHE A 18 9.39 -20.65 -2.48
C PHE A 18 9.02 -21.94 -1.70
N ASP A 19 8.27 -21.81 -0.60
CA ASP A 19 7.84 -22.95 0.23
C ASP A 19 6.66 -23.75 -0.36
N PHE A 20 6.07 -23.31 -1.47
CA PHE A 20 5.13 -24.11 -2.26
C PHE A 20 5.88 -25.06 -3.21
N ALA A 21 7.08 -24.65 -3.65
CA ALA A 21 7.90 -25.40 -4.59
C ALA A 21 8.98 -26.26 -3.90
N ALA A 22 9.55 -25.77 -2.81
CA ALA A 22 10.60 -26.47 -2.06
C ALA A 22 10.00 -27.45 -1.03
N THR A 23 10.62 -28.61 -0.89
CA THR A 23 10.29 -29.56 0.18
C THR A 23 10.74 -29.00 1.54
N GLY A 24 9.79 -28.82 2.47
CA GLY A 24 10.05 -28.24 3.79
C GLY A 24 10.71 -29.21 4.77
N SER A 25 11.31 -28.67 5.84
CA SER A 25 11.65 -29.46 7.03
C SER A 25 10.37 -29.85 7.79
N SER A 26 10.37 -30.98 8.52
CA SER A 26 9.16 -31.53 9.17
C SER A 26 8.45 -30.58 10.17
N ALA A 27 9.12 -29.50 10.61
CA ALA A 27 8.57 -28.51 11.53
C ALA A 27 7.76 -27.39 10.85
N GLN A 28 7.77 -27.28 9.52
CA GLN A 28 7.16 -26.18 8.74
C GLN A 28 6.15 -26.65 7.68
N GLN A 29 5.74 -27.92 7.72
CA GLN A 29 4.82 -28.47 6.74
C GLN A 29 3.38 -28.00 6.96
N SER A 30 2.79 -27.41 5.93
CA SER A 30 1.36 -27.14 5.84
C SER A 30 0.67 -28.28 5.10
N SER A 31 -0.47 -28.74 5.61
CA SER A 31 -1.29 -29.76 4.94
C SER A 31 -1.87 -29.30 3.60
N PHE A 32 -1.86 -28.00 3.34
CA PHE A 32 -2.49 -27.40 2.15
C PHE A 32 -1.52 -27.20 0.98
N TYR A 33 -0.27 -26.82 1.23
CA TYR A 33 0.64 -26.41 0.15
C TYR A 33 2.00 -27.11 0.14
N SER A 34 2.44 -27.72 1.25
CA SER A 34 3.73 -28.42 1.28
C SER A 34 3.68 -29.69 0.43
N ASP A 35 4.76 -29.93 -0.34
CA ASP A 35 4.95 -31.12 -1.16
C ASP A 35 3.86 -31.35 -2.24
N ARG A 36 3.16 -30.28 -2.65
CA ARG A 36 2.09 -30.32 -3.68
C ARG A 36 2.58 -30.14 -5.11
N LEU A 37 3.85 -29.76 -5.30
CA LEU A 37 4.54 -29.70 -6.60
C LEU A 37 5.66 -30.77 -6.68
N PRO A 38 5.37 -32.07 -6.42
CA PRO A 38 6.40 -33.10 -6.32
C PRO A 38 7.24 -33.24 -7.59
N ILE A 39 6.69 -32.90 -8.77
CA ILE A 39 7.43 -32.98 -10.04
C ILE A 39 8.72 -32.15 -10.02
N LEU A 40 8.75 -31.03 -9.31
CA LEU A 40 9.94 -30.18 -9.22
C LEU A 40 11.06 -30.90 -8.48
N ASN A 41 10.75 -31.45 -7.30
CA ASN A 41 11.71 -32.17 -6.47
C ASN A 41 12.13 -33.52 -7.10
N GLU A 42 11.18 -34.26 -7.67
CA GLU A 42 11.45 -35.48 -8.43
C GLU A 42 12.46 -35.22 -9.56
N THR A 43 12.32 -34.10 -10.28
CA THR A 43 13.25 -33.73 -11.36
C THR A 43 14.62 -33.32 -10.82
N LEU A 44 14.68 -32.55 -9.72
CA LEU A 44 15.96 -32.18 -9.09
C LEU A 44 16.77 -33.40 -8.62
N ILE A 45 16.09 -34.45 -8.13
CA ILE A 45 16.73 -35.67 -7.64
C ILE A 45 17.14 -36.58 -8.81
N SER A 46 16.25 -36.76 -9.79
CA SER A 46 16.47 -37.69 -10.92
C SER A 46 17.42 -37.14 -11.98
N GLU A 47 17.46 -35.82 -12.17
CA GLU A 47 18.24 -35.14 -13.20
C GLU A 47 18.97 -33.90 -12.63
N PRO A 48 19.90 -34.07 -11.66
CA PRO A 48 20.51 -32.96 -10.91
C PRO A 48 21.36 -32.01 -11.76
N GLU A 49 21.89 -32.45 -12.90
CA GLU A 49 22.62 -31.58 -13.85
C GLU A 49 21.70 -30.72 -14.71
N HIS A 50 20.42 -31.08 -14.82
CA HIS A 50 19.47 -30.52 -15.79
C HIS A 50 18.48 -29.55 -15.16
N ALA A 51 18.36 -29.55 -13.83
CA ALA A 51 17.37 -28.79 -13.10
C ALA A 51 18.00 -27.98 -11.96
N LEU A 52 17.41 -26.82 -11.66
CA LEU A 52 17.83 -25.96 -10.56
C LEU A 52 16.62 -25.28 -9.93
N LEU A 53 16.52 -25.30 -8.59
CA LEU A 53 15.49 -24.57 -7.84
C LEU A 53 16.16 -23.56 -6.90
N LEU A 54 15.79 -22.29 -7.04
CA LEU A 54 16.34 -21.17 -6.28
C LEU A 54 15.22 -20.41 -5.56
N LYS A 55 15.54 -19.82 -4.41
CA LYS A 55 14.71 -18.78 -3.80
C LYS A 55 14.91 -17.49 -4.60
N PHE A 56 13.81 -16.97 -5.13
CA PHE A 56 13.78 -15.88 -6.11
C PHE A 56 13.21 -14.62 -5.47
N VAL A 57 14.10 -13.72 -5.06
CA VAL A 57 13.74 -12.63 -4.15
C VAL A 57 13.26 -11.40 -4.91
N ALA A 58 11.98 -11.09 -4.79
CA ALA A 58 11.35 -9.93 -5.36
C ALA A 58 11.67 -8.64 -4.57
N ASP A 59 11.90 -7.53 -5.27
CA ASP A 59 11.98 -6.20 -4.65
C ASP A 59 10.57 -5.68 -4.34
N PRO A 60 10.30 -5.11 -3.15
CA PRO A 60 9.03 -4.46 -2.86
C PRO A 60 8.85 -3.17 -3.69
N PRO A 61 7.61 -2.79 -4.06
CA PRO A 61 6.36 -3.48 -3.76
C PRO A 61 6.19 -4.76 -4.61
N THR A 62 5.77 -5.84 -3.95
CA THR A 62 5.53 -7.16 -4.56
C THR A 62 4.17 -7.21 -5.25
N MET A 63 3.97 -6.35 -6.26
CA MET A 63 2.75 -6.29 -7.08
C MET A 63 3.06 -6.78 -8.49
N THR A 64 2.20 -7.64 -9.06
CA THR A 64 2.38 -8.32 -10.36
C THR A 64 3.01 -7.44 -11.43
N MET A 65 2.35 -6.34 -11.79
CA MET A 65 2.81 -5.42 -12.81
C MET A 65 4.23 -4.85 -12.58
N GLN A 66 4.59 -4.52 -11.33
CA GLN A 66 5.94 -4.03 -11.00
C GLN A 66 6.98 -5.14 -11.16
N ARG A 67 6.59 -6.38 -10.82
CA ARG A 67 7.43 -7.55 -10.98
C ARG A 67 7.62 -7.89 -12.45
N LEU A 68 6.56 -7.88 -13.27
CA LEU A 68 6.65 -8.10 -14.73
C LEU A 68 7.61 -7.11 -15.42
N LYS A 69 7.55 -5.83 -15.03
CA LYS A 69 8.55 -4.84 -15.50
C LYS A 69 9.96 -5.28 -15.13
N GLY A 70 10.22 -5.55 -13.84
CA GLY A 70 11.52 -6.01 -13.35
C GLY A 70 12.04 -7.29 -14.03
N LEU A 71 11.15 -8.26 -14.28
CA LEU A 71 11.46 -9.56 -14.90
C LEU A 71 11.86 -9.48 -16.37
N THR A 72 11.65 -8.34 -17.03
CA THR A 72 11.97 -8.16 -18.46
C THR A 72 13.01 -7.05 -18.71
N THR A 73 13.12 -6.07 -17.82
CA THR A 73 14.09 -4.95 -17.93
C THR A 73 15.31 -5.15 -17.06
N GLY A 74 15.18 -5.84 -15.92
CA GLY A 74 16.22 -5.93 -14.90
C GLY A 74 16.44 -4.62 -14.13
N SER A 75 15.47 -3.71 -14.21
CA SER A 75 15.45 -2.43 -13.48
C SER A 75 14.74 -2.56 -12.14
N LEU A 76 15.00 -1.63 -11.22
CA LEU A 76 14.28 -1.53 -9.95
C LEU A 76 12.87 -0.94 -10.16
N PRO A 77 11.86 -1.37 -9.38
CA PRO A 77 10.50 -0.83 -9.44
C PRO A 77 10.43 0.60 -8.87
N THR A 78 9.50 1.45 -9.34
CA THR A 78 9.22 2.74 -8.70
C THR A 78 7.77 2.87 -8.24
N PHE A 79 7.53 3.64 -7.16
CA PHE A 79 6.17 3.97 -6.71
C PHE A 79 5.37 4.80 -7.73
N LEU A 80 6.06 5.59 -8.57
CA LEU A 80 5.43 6.37 -9.64
C LEU A 80 4.90 5.48 -10.76
N ASP A 81 5.51 4.30 -10.98
CA ASP A 81 4.99 3.30 -11.92
C ASP A 81 3.58 2.83 -11.50
N ILE A 82 3.19 2.85 -10.22
CA ILE A 82 1.81 2.52 -9.81
C ILE A 82 0.82 3.56 -10.37
N LYS A 83 1.18 4.84 -10.36
CA LYS A 83 0.32 5.92 -10.88
C LYS A 83 0.25 5.88 -12.41
N ASP A 84 1.39 5.77 -13.07
CA ASP A 84 1.47 5.82 -14.53
C ASP A 84 0.89 4.55 -15.17
N ASN A 85 0.86 3.44 -14.43
CA ASN A 85 0.27 2.21 -14.92
C ASN A 85 -1.24 2.02 -14.60
N MET A 86 -1.83 2.85 -13.74
CA MET A 86 -3.28 2.91 -13.56
C MET A 86 -3.97 3.86 -14.56
N ALA A 87 -3.20 4.49 -15.45
CA ALA A 87 -3.68 5.20 -16.63
C ALA A 87 -3.78 4.25 -17.85
N ALA A 88 -4.70 4.53 -18.77
CA ALA A 88 -5.10 3.64 -19.88
C ALA A 88 -4.02 3.32 -20.94
N SER A 89 -2.74 3.68 -20.74
CA SER A 89 -1.62 3.23 -21.58
C SER A 89 -0.30 3.17 -20.79
N SER A 90 0.02 1.97 -20.28
CA SER A 90 1.21 1.66 -19.48
C SER A 90 2.35 1.02 -20.29
N GLN A 91 2.45 1.34 -21.59
CA GLN A 91 3.43 0.69 -22.46
C GLN A 91 4.87 0.96 -21.98
N ILE A 92 5.64 -0.12 -21.81
CA ILE A 92 7.04 -0.04 -21.39
C ILE A 92 7.89 0.43 -22.57
N VAL A 93 8.47 1.61 -22.42
CA VAL A 93 9.31 2.26 -23.43
C VAL A 93 10.79 1.95 -23.22
N GLU A 94 11.16 1.47 -22.05
CA GLU A 94 12.52 1.07 -21.70
C GLU A 94 12.99 -0.15 -22.49
N ASP A 95 14.31 -0.28 -22.63
CA ASP A 95 14.94 -1.46 -23.22
C ASP A 95 14.66 -2.70 -22.36
N ASN A 96 14.33 -3.82 -23.00
CA ASN A 96 13.87 -5.05 -22.34
C ASN A 96 14.10 -6.29 -23.21
N LEU A 97 14.02 -7.48 -22.61
CA LEU A 97 14.26 -8.76 -23.28
C LEU A 97 13.37 -9.00 -24.51
N LEU A 98 12.07 -8.68 -24.42
CA LEU A 98 11.11 -8.91 -25.51
C LEU A 98 11.46 -8.03 -26.71
N ARG A 99 11.78 -6.77 -26.46
CA ARG A 99 12.22 -5.85 -27.51
C ARG A 99 13.54 -6.26 -28.16
N GLN A 100 14.50 -6.74 -27.37
CA GLN A 100 15.77 -7.26 -27.89
C GLN A 100 15.57 -8.47 -28.82
N LEU A 101 14.64 -9.37 -28.48
CA LEU A 101 14.22 -10.47 -29.36
C LEU A 101 13.58 -9.96 -30.65
N ARG A 102 12.63 -9.03 -30.55
CA ARG A 102 11.91 -8.48 -31.70
C ARG A 102 12.82 -7.69 -32.64
N ALA A 103 13.80 -6.96 -32.12
CA ALA A 103 14.81 -6.27 -32.90
C ALA A 103 15.65 -7.24 -33.77
N GLN A 104 15.77 -8.51 -33.34
CA GLN A 104 16.43 -9.58 -34.10
C GLN A 104 15.45 -10.44 -34.91
N GLN A 105 14.21 -9.99 -35.10
CA GLN A 105 13.13 -10.71 -35.81
C GLN A 105 12.79 -12.08 -35.17
N ARG A 106 13.03 -12.24 -33.88
CA ARG A 106 12.73 -13.47 -33.12
C ARG A 106 11.27 -13.48 -32.65
N GLY A 107 10.69 -14.67 -32.56
CA GLY A 107 9.28 -14.86 -32.26
C GLY A 107 8.98 -14.77 -30.76
N VAL A 108 8.03 -13.92 -30.37
CA VAL A 108 7.55 -13.83 -28.97
C VAL A 108 6.07 -14.18 -28.93
N VAL A 109 5.71 -15.23 -28.20
CA VAL A 109 4.32 -15.70 -28.06
C VAL A 109 3.91 -15.58 -26.61
N PHE A 110 2.73 -15.01 -26.35
CA PHE A 110 2.23 -14.79 -25.00
C PHE A 110 0.83 -15.39 -24.79
N MET A 111 0.58 -15.95 -23.61
CA MET A 111 -0.74 -16.34 -23.13
C MET A 111 -0.88 -16.15 -21.61
N GLY A 112 -2.01 -15.60 -21.14
CA GLY A 112 -2.29 -15.41 -19.72
C GLY A 112 -2.82 -14.02 -19.37
N ASP A 113 -2.43 -13.52 -18.21
CA ASP A 113 -2.72 -12.19 -17.63
C ASP A 113 -2.57 -11.02 -18.64
N ASP A 114 -3.67 -10.33 -18.92
CA ASP A 114 -3.74 -9.20 -19.84
C ASP A 114 -2.91 -7.96 -19.43
N THR A 115 -2.34 -7.93 -18.23
CA THR A 115 -1.30 -6.97 -17.83
C THR A 115 -0.13 -6.99 -18.83
N TRP A 116 0.27 -8.16 -19.32
CA TRP A 116 1.31 -8.28 -20.36
C TRP A 116 0.94 -7.56 -21.65
N ASP A 117 -0.34 -7.60 -22.05
CA ASP A 117 -0.80 -6.92 -23.26
C ASP A 117 -0.75 -5.39 -23.07
N SER A 118 -1.16 -4.91 -21.90
CA SER A 118 -1.07 -3.50 -21.55
C SER A 118 0.37 -2.97 -21.59
N LEU A 119 1.32 -3.76 -21.09
CA LEU A 119 2.73 -3.39 -21.01
C LEU A 119 3.52 -3.57 -22.32
N TYR A 120 3.27 -4.65 -23.08
CA TYR A 120 4.13 -5.11 -24.19
C TYR A 120 3.37 -5.46 -25.48
N ALA A 121 2.15 -4.98 -25.72
CA ALA A 121 1.34 -5.30 -26.90
C ALA A 121 2.11 -5.32 -28.24
N ARG A 122 3.09 -4.41 -28.42
CA ARG A 122 3.88 -4.27 -29.66
C ARG A 122 4.96 -5.32 -29.84
N GLU A 123 5.32 -6.03 -28.77
CA GLU A 123 6.43 -6.98 -28.79
C GLU A 123 5.98 -8.41 -29.08
N PHE A 124 4.68 -8.71 -29.15
CA PHE A 124 4.16 -10.05 -29.39
C PHE A 124 3.98 -10.36 -30.88
N THR A 125 4.48 -11.52 -31.31
CA THR A 125 4.14 -12.14 -32.60
C THR A 125 2.72 -12.71 -32.57
N ARG A 126 2.35 -13.33 -31.44
CA ARG A 126 1.00 -13.86 -31.16
C ARG A 126 0.70 -13.70 -29.68
N LYS A 127 -0.57 -13.41 -29.34
CA LYS A 127 -1.02 -13.21 -27.96
C LYS A 127 -2.39 -13.86 -27.70
N PHE A 128 -2.57 -14.36 -26.48
CA PHE A 128 -3.81 -14.89 -25.95
C PHE A 128 -4.03 -14.33 -24.52
N ALA A 129 -4.53 -13.10 -24.44
CA ALA A 129 -4.73 -12.39 -23.18
C ALA A 129 -6.11 -12.72 -22.55
N PHE A 130 -6.15 -12.79 -21.23
CA PHE A 130 -7.36 -13.06 -20.43
C PHE A 130 -7.49 -12.03 -19.31
N ASP A 131 -8.71 -11.66 -18.95
CA ASP A 131 -9.01 -10.68 -17.88
C ASP A 131 -8.47 -11.17 -16.53
N SER A 132 -7.56 -10.40 -15.95
CA SER A 132 -6.80 -10.75 -14.75
C SER A 132 -7.37 -10.19 -13.44
N PHE A 133 -8.23 -9.16 -13.50
CA PHE A 133 -8.58 -8.40 -12.28
C PHE A 133 -9.57 -9.10 -11.35
N ASN A 134 -10.33 -10.08 -11.86
CA ASN A 134 -11.33 -10.77 -11.06
C ASN A 134 -10.69 -11.90 -10.24
N VAL A 135 -10.23 -11.56 -9.02
CA VAL A 135 -9.63 -12.53 -8.09
C VAL A 135 -10.52 -13.72 -7.72
N LYS A 136 -11.85 -13.63 -7.95
CA LYS A 136 -12.79 -14.74 -7.71
C LYS A 136 -12.81 -15.76 -8.85
N ASP A 137 -12.23 -15.45 -10.00
CA ASP A 137 -12.06 -16.42 -11.09
C ASP A 137 -10.81 -17.25 -10.85
N LEU A 138 -10.99 -18.46 -10.32
CA LEU A 138 -9.88 -19.34 -10.00
C LEU A 138 -9.41 -20.17 -11.20
N HIS A 139 -10.08 -20.17 -12.36
CA HIS A 139 -9.85 -21.22 -13.37
C HIS A 139 -9.88 -20.77 -14.83
N SER A 140 -10.56 -19.69 -15.22
CA SER A 140 -10.74 -19.40 -16.65
C SER A 140 -9.42 -19.01 -17.31
N VAL A 141 -8.58 -18.23 -16.62
CA VAL A 141 -7.26 -17.83 -17.10
C VAL A 141 -6.34 -19.05 -17.25
N ASP A 142 -6.19 -19.85 -16.20
CA ASP A 142 -5.33 -21.05 -16.21
C ASP A 142 -5.74 -22.06 -17.30
N ARG A 143 -7.05 -22.29 -17.46
CA ARG A 143 -7.56 -23.15 -18.55
C ARG A 143 -7.31 -22.55 -19.92
N GLY A 144 -7.43 -21.22 -20.06
CA GLY A 144 -7.08 -20.48 -21.26
C GLY A 144 -5.62 -20.64 -21.64
N VAL A 145 -4.70 -20.43 -20.69
CA VAL A 145 -3.26 -20.64 -20.85
C VAL A 145 -2.97 -22.08 -21.29
N THR A 146 -3.51 -23.06 -20.56
CA THR A 146 -3.32 -24.49 -20.83
C THR A 146 -3.79 -24.89 -22.23
N LYS A 147 -4.91 -24.31 -22.69
CA LYS A 147 -5.47 -24.58 -24.02
C LYS A 147 -4.52 -24.13 -25.16
N HIS A 148 -3.74 -23.07 -24.95
CA HIS A 148 -2.86 -22.50 -25.96
C HIS A 148 -1.39 -22.94 -25.85
N LEU A 149 -0.92 -23.21 -24.63
CA LEU A 149 0.49 -23.57 -24.35
C LEU A 149 0.98 -24.77 -25.16
N PHE A 150 0.31 -25.92 -25.05
CA PHE A 150 0.78 -27.14 -25.70
C PHE A 150 0.72 -27.09 -27.23
N PRO A 151 -0.34 -26.53 -27.88
CA PRO A 151 -0.33 -26.31 -29.31
C PRO A 151 0.77 -25.35 -29.80
N GLU A 152 1.06 -24.28 -29.07
CA GLU A 152 2.11 -23.33 -29.47
C GLU A 152 3.53 -23.93 -29.34
N LEU A 153 3.78 -24.78 -28.33
CA LEU A 153 5.06 -25.49 -28.17
C LEU A 153 5.45 -26.33 -29.40
N GLN A 154 4.46 -26.83 -30.15
CA GLN A 154 4.69 -27.64 -31.35
C GLN A 154 5.02 -26.80 -32.60
N LYS A 155 4.88 -25.48 -32.54
CA LYS A 155 5.19 -24.60 -33.66
C LYS A 155 6.68 -24.24 -33.68
N PRO A 156 7.29 -24.03 -34.87
CA PRO A 156 8.72 -23.76 -34.98
C PRO A 156 9.10 -22.27 -34.85
N ASP A 157 8.13 -21.36 -34.80
CA ASP A 157 8.31 -19.92 -35.03
C ASP A 157 8.29 -19.06 -33.76
N TRP A 158 8.56 -19.67 -32.60
CA TRP A 158 8.75 -18.99 -31.33
C TRP A 158 10.20 -19.13 -30.84
N ASP A 159 10.71 -18.06 -30.23
CA ASP A 159 11.98 -18.01 -29.51
C ASP A 159 11.76 -17.75 -28.01
N LEU A 160 10.68 -17.06 -27.67
CA LEU A 160 10.20 -16.88 -26.30
C LEU A 160 8.70 -17.18 -26.25
N LEU A 161 8.30 -18.13 -25.41
CA LEU A 161 6.92 -18.46 -25.14
C LEU A 161 6.61 -18.15 -23.67
N ILE A 162 5.71 -17.19 -23.43
CA ILE A 162 5.32 -16.74 -22.09
C ILE A 162 3.95 -17.31 -21.74
N ALA A 163 3.84 -18.00 -20.61
CA ALA A 163 2.59 -18.54 -20.07
C ALA A 163 2.40 -18.05 -18.63
N HIS A 164 1.43 -17.15 -18.40
CA HIS A 164 1.19 -16.55 -17.08
C HIS A 164 -0.13 -17.06 -16.47
N PHE A 165 -0.02 -17.90 -15.44
CA PHE A 165 -1.12 -18.47 -14.66
C PHE A 165 -1.43 -17.59 -13.44
N LEU A 166 -2.71 -17.42 -13.10
CA LEU A 166 -3.17 -16.54 -12.01
C LEU A 166 -3.84 -17.30 -10.86
N GLY A 167 -4.20 -18.57 -11.06
CA GLY A 167 -5.04 -19.29 -10.11
C GLY A 167 -4.46 -19.39 -8.70
N VAL A 168 -3.13 -19.47 -8.53
CA VAL A 168 -2.48 -19.52 -7.21
C VAL A 168 -2.68 -18.19 -6.46
N ASP A 169 -2.34 -17.05 -7.06
CA ASP A 169 -2.59 -15.73 -6.47
C ASP A 169 -4.08 -15.49 -6.18
N HIS A 170 -4.96 -15.80 -7.12
CA HIS A 170 -6.41 -15.64 -6.97
C HIS A 170 -6.98 -16.47 -5.82
N VAL A 171 -6.48 -17.70 -5.61
CA VAL A 171 -6.82 -18.50 -4.44
C VAL A 171 -6.27 -17.87 -3.16
N GLY A 172 -5.05 -17.32 -3.20
CA GLY A 172 -4.50 -16.50 -2.12
C GLY A 172 -5.47 -15.41 -1.69
N HIS A 173 -5.86 -14.51 -2.60
CA HIS A 173 -6.80 -13.43 -2.31
C HIS A 173 -8.20 -13.89 -1.92
N THR A 174 -8.69 -15.01 -2.45
CA THR A 174 -10.10 -15.42 -2.26
C THR A 174 -10.30 -16.38 -1.08
N HIS A 175 -9.31 -17.20 -0.77
CA HIS A 175 -9.41 -18.27 0.23
C HIS A 175 -8.23 -18.34 1.20
N GLY A 176 -7.14 -17.61 0.93
CA GLY A 176 -5.89 -17.71 1.67
C GLY A 176 -5.05 -18.94 1.27
N PRO A 177 -3.74 -18.91 1.54
CA PRO A 177 -2.83 -20.02 1.20
C PRO A 177 -3.09 -21.30 2.00
N SER A 178 -3.61 -21.17 3.23
CA SER A 178 -3.96 -22.31 4.09
C SER A 178 -5.40 -22.78 3.84
N SER A 179 -5.71 -23.14 2.60
CA SER A 179 -7.06 -23.58 2.19
C SER A 179 -7.02 -24.82 1.30
N VAL A 180 -8.13 -25.58 1.29
CA VAL A 180 -8.29 -26.72 0.37
C VAL A 180 -8.23 -26.31 -1.10
N PHE A 181 -8.66 -25.09 -1.41
CA PHE A 181 -8.58 -24.52 -2.75
C PHE A 181 -7.13 -24.29 -3.18
N MET A 182 -6.23 -23.94 -2.26
CA MET A 182 -4.81 -23.80 -2.57
C MET A 182 -4.18 -25.16 -2.87
N ALA A 183 -4.57 -26.19 -2.11
CA ALA A 183 -4.14 -27.55 -2.37
C ALA A 183 -4.55 -28.03 -3.77
N GLU A 184 -5.84 -27.90 -4.11
CA GLU A 184 -6.37 -28.27 -5.43
C GLU A 184 -5.69 -27.49 -6.56
N LYS A 185 -5.42 -26.19 -6.34
CA LYS A 185 -4.77 -25.35 -7.33
C LYS A 185 -3.31 -25.71 -7.56
N LEU A 186 -2.56 -26.01 -6.49
CA LEU A 186 -1.19 -26.49 -6.62
C LEU A 186 -1.13 -27.88 -7.28
N ASP A 187 -2.08 -28.77 -6.97
CA ASP A 187 -2.21 -30.07 -7.66
C ASP A 187 -2.47 -29.88 -9.18
N GLU A 188 -3.31 -28.90 -9.56
CA GLU A 188 -3.54 -28.52 -10.96
C GLU A 188 -2.24 -28.04 -11.62
N MET A 189 -1.49 -27.14 -10.97
CA MET A 189 -0.22 -26.64 -11.49
C MET A 189 0.83 -27.76 -11.61
N ASN A 190 0.91 -28.68 -10.65
CA ASN A 190 1.78 -29.85 -10.75
C ASN A 190 1.45 -30.69 -11.99
N GLY A 191 0.17 -30.89 -12.29
CA GLY A 191 -0.28 -31.60 -13.50
C GLY A 191 0.16 -30.91 -14.80
N VAL A 192 0.04 -29.58 -14.86
CA VAL A 192 0.51 -28.78 -16.01
C VAL A 192 2.03 -28.89 -16.16
N LEU A 193 2.79 -28.72 -15.08
CA LEU A 193 4.25 -28.77 -15.08
C LEU A 193 4.77 -30.16 -15.47
N LYS A 194 4.14 -31.23 -14.99
CA LYS A 194 4.47 -32.61 -15.37
C LYS A 194 4.31 -32.82 -16.88
N LYS A 195 3.20 -32.38 -17.46
CA LYS A 195 2.96 -32.48 -18.90
C LYS A 195 3.94 -31.62 -19.70
N LEU A 196 4.29 -30.44 -19.20
CA LEU A 196 5.25 -29.54 -19.84
C LEU A 196 6.65 -30.16 -19.87
N LEU A 197 7.17 -30.63 -18.74
CA LEU A 197 8.48 -31.30 -18.66
C LEU A 197 8.54 -32.53 -19.56
N GLN A 198 7.50 -33.36 -19.57
CA GLN A 198 7.40 -34.49 -20.49
C GLN A 198 7.47 -34.05 -21.96
N THR A 199 6.70 -33.02 -22.33
CA THR A 199 6.68 -32.49 -23.70
C THR A 199 8.07 -31.98 -24.13
N LEU A 200 8.81 -31.33 -23.23
CA LEU A 200 10.16 -30.83 -23.51
C LEU A 200 11.19 -31.95 -23.65
N LYS A 201 11.08 -33.00 -22.83
CA LYS A 201 11.93 -34.21 -22.92
C LYS A 201 11.75 -34.95 -24.24
N GLU A 202 10.51 -35.02 -24.72
CA GLU A 202 10.15 -35.68 -25.98
C GLU A 202 10.41 -34.80 -27.22
N MET A 203 10.69 -33.50 -27.03
CA MET A 203 10.94 -32.57 -28.13
C MET A 203 12.29 -32.87 -28.80
N PRO A 204 12.34 -33.03 -30.15
CA PRO A 204 13.59 -33.35 -30.86
C PRO A 204 14.72 -32.36 -30.59
N ASP A 205 14.40 -31.07 -30.61
CA ASP A 205 15.33 -29.96 -30.35
C ASP A 205 15.21 -29.43 -28.91
N GLY A 206 14.84 -30.29 -27.96
CA GLY A 206 14.65 -29.94 -26.54
C GLY A 206 15.94 -29.51 -25.83
N ASP A 207 17.10 -29.92 -26.34
CA ASP A 207 18.42 -29.53 -25.83
C ASP A 207 18.74 -28.04 -26.04
N ASP A 208 18.03 -27.37 -26.96
CA ASP A 208 18.16 -25.94 -27.27
C ASP A 208 17.05 -25.10 -26.61
N VAL A 209 16.32 -25.70 -25.66
CA VAL A 209 15.21 -25.08 -24.91
C VAL A 209 15.57 -24.95 -23.43
N LEU A 210 15.35 -23.75 -22.89
CA LEU A 210 15.36 -23.48 -21.45
C LEU A 210 13.93 -23.28 -20.97
N LEU A 211 13.50 -24.08 -19.99
CA LEU A 211 12.28 -23.84 -19.22
C LEU A 211 12.64 -23.03 -17.97
N ALA A 212 11.91 -21.94 -17.75
CA ALA A 212 11.92 -21.20 -16.50
C ALA A 212 10.49 -21.12 -15.96
N VAL A 213 10.28 -21.70 -14.78
CA VAL A 213 9.04 -21.65 -14.00
C VAL A 213 9.30 -20.77 -12.78
N LEU A 214 8.54 -19.70 -12.61
CA LEU A 214 8.79 -18.74 -11.53
C LEU A 214 7.52 -18.18 -10.91
N GLY A 215 7.63 -17.75 -9.66
CA GLY A 215 6.74 -16.76 -9.07
C GLY A 215 7.27 -15.35 -9.34
N ASP A 216 6.38 -14.44 -9.69
CA ASP A 216 6.67 -13.02 -9.78
C ASP A 216 6.72 -12.35 -8.40
N HIS A 217 5.95 -12.86 -7.43
CA HIS A 217 6.08 -12.61 -6.00
C HIS A 217 5.66 -13.83 -5.16
N GLY A 218 5.64 -13.68 -3.83
CA GLY A 218 4.97 -14.60 -2.91
C GLY A 218 3.68 -14.01 -2.34
N MET A 219 3.22 -14.48 -1.19
CA MET A 219 2.02 -13.95 -0.52
C MET A 219 2.12 -14.14 1.01
N SER A 220 1.54 -13.21 1.77
CA SER A 220 1.39 -13.34 3.21
C SER A 220 0.50 -14.53 3.59
N ALA A 221 0.56 -14.96 4.86
CA ALA A 221 -0.36 -15.96 5.43
C ALA A 221 -1.86 -15.63 5.24
N ASP A 222 -2.20 -14.37 5.00
CA ASP A 222 -3.56 -13.89 4.81
C ASP A 222 -4.01 -13.87 3.34
N GLY A 223 -3.11 -14.20 2.42
CA GLY A 223 -3.37 -14.17 0.98
C GLY A 223 -3.16 -12.82 0.31
N ASN A 224 -2.64 -11.82 1.03
CA ASN A 224 -2.28 -10.51 0.49
C ASN A 224 -0.80 -10.43 0.11
N HIS A 225 -0.45 -9.47 -0.74
CA HIS A 225 0.92 -9.15 -1.14
C HIS A 225 1.09 -7.63 -1.37
N GLY A 226 2.26 -7.19 -1.84
CA GLY A 226 2.65 -5.78 -2.01
C GLY A 226 3.63 -5.27 -0.96
N GLY A 227 3.94 -6.09 0.06
CA GLY A 227 4.85 -5.78 1.15
C GLY A 227 6.27 -6.28 0.92
N ALA A 228 7.00 -6.42 2.03
CA ALA A 228 8.43 -6.76 2.05
C ALA A 228 8.74 -7.92 3.02
N SER A 229 7.72 -8.67 3.47
CA SER A 229 7.96 -9.85 4.30
C SER A 229 8.64 -10.96 3.48
N ASP A 230 9.29 -11.90 4.16
CA ASP A 230 9.95 -13.03 3.49
C ASP A 230 8.95 -13.88 2.69
N GLU A 231 7.73 -14.04 3.20
CA GLU A 231 6.66 -14.78 2.52
C GLU A 231 6.18 -14.07 1.25
N GLU A 232 6.17 -12.74 1.23
CA GLU A 232 5.74 -11.94 0.07
C GLU A 232 6.86 -11.75 -0.96
N THR A 233 8.11 -11.72 -0.53
CA THR A 233 9.28 -11.49 -1.40
C THR A 233 9.94 -12.78 -1.88
N GLY A 234 9.85 -13.86 -1.11
CA GLY A 234 10.43 -15.16 -1.41
C GLY A 234 9.58 -15.98 -2.38
N ALA A 235 9.71 -15.69 -3.68
CA ALA A 235 9.13 -16.48 -4.75
C ALA A 235 10.02 -17.70 -5.11
N ALA A 236 9.50 -18.63 -5.90
CA ALA A 236 10.28 -19.73 -6.46
C ALA A 236 10.83 -19.39 -7.85
N LEU A 237 12.03 -19.91 -8.18
CA LEU A 237 12.53 -20.01 -9.56
C LEU A 237 13.05 -21.43 -9.80
N PHE A 238 12.34 -22.17 -10.65
CA PHE A 238 12.74 -23.48 -11.14
C PHE A 238 13.17 -23.37 -12.60
N LEU A 239 14.36 -23.89 -12.91
CA LEU A 239 14.93 -23.91 -14.25
C LEU A 239 15.15 -25.36 -14.69
N TYR A 240 14.90 -25.64 -15.98
CA TYR A 240 15.14 -26.95 -16.56
C TYR A 240 15.64 -26.84 -18.02
N SER A 241 16.55 -27.73 -18.41
CA SER A 241 16.86 -27.98 -19.81
C SER A 241 17.24 -29.44 -20.01
N LYS A 242 16.94 -30.00 -21.19
CA LYS A 242 17.41 -31.33 -21.57
C LYS A 242 18.93 -31.39 -21.75
N ALA A 243 19.56 -30.26 -22.11
CA ALA A 243 21.00 -30.12 -22.01
C ALA A 243 21.42 -29.89 -20.55
N ALA A 244 22.62 -30.35 -20.16
CA ALA A 244 23.16 -30.06 -18.83
C ALA A 244 23.10 -28.56 -18.58
N LEU A 245 22.46 -28.14 -17.50
CA LEU A 245 22.15 -26.75 -17.13
C LEU A 245 23.19 -26.19 -16.16
N VAL A 246 23.55 -26.99 -15.15
CA VAL A 246 24.54 -26.68 -14.12
C VAL A 246 25.60 -27.78 -14.07
N ALA A 247 26.78 -27.46 -13.54
CA ALA A 247 27.76 -28.49 -13.22
C ALA A 247 27.45 -29.09 -11.85
N THR A 248 27.45 -30.42 -11.73
CA THR A 248 27.40 -31.13 -10.43
C THR A 248 28.66 -31.96 -10.17
N GLY A 249 29.59 -31.99 -11.14
CA GLY A 249 30.78 -32.83 -11.12
C GLY A 249 30.49 -34.26 -11.61
N ARG A 250 31.42 -34.84 -12.37
CA ARG A 250 31.29 -36.23 -12.82
C ARG A 250 31.48 -37.19 -11.64
N GLU A 251 30.76 -38.31 -11.65
CA GLU A 251 31.05 -39.48 -10.81
C GLU A 251 32.28 -40.23 -11.36
N ASP A 252 33.43 -39.57 -11.34
CA ASP A 252 34.72 -40.15 -11.69
C ASP A 252 35.75 -39.78 -10.61
N ASP A 253 36.68 -40.70 -10.33
CA ASP A 253 37.69 -40.58 -9.28
C ASP A 253 38.90 -39.73 -9.69
N SER A 254 38.88 -39.13 -10.88
CA SER A 254 39.95 -38.25 -11.35
C SER A 254 40.03 -36.96 -10.53
N GLU A 255 41.26 -36.47 -10.31
CA GLU A 255 41.49 -35.24 -9.52
C GLU A 255 40.82 -34.00 -10.13
N ASP A 256 40.75 -33.90 -11.47
CA ASP A 256 40.03 -32.81 -12.16
C ASP A 256 38.51 -32.88 -11.89
N ALA A 257 37.92 -34.08 -11.85
CA ALA A 257 36.50 -34.26 -11.54
C ALA A 257 36.19 -33.87 -10.09
N LYS A 258 37.04 -34.26 -9.12
CA LYS A 258 36.91 -33.85 -7.71
C LYS A 258 37.04 -32.34 -7.54
N GLU A 259 38.00 -31.72 -8.23
CA GLU A 259 38.20 -30.28 -8.18
C GLU A 259 37.01 -29.51 -8.78
N MET A 260 36.53 -29.94 -9.94
CA MET A 260 35.33 -29.38 -10.57
C MET A 260 34.11 -29.49 -9.66
N LYS A 261 33.88 -30.67 -9.06
CA LYS A 261 32.79 -30.90 -8.12
C LYS A 261 32.84 -29.94 -6.93
N LYS A 262 34.03 -29.78 -6.33
CA LYS A 262 34.24 -28.86 -5.20
C LYS A 262 33.87 -27.41 -5.53
N TYR A 263 34.25 -26.90 -6.71
CA TYR A 263 33.89 -25.54 -7.12
C TYR A 263 32.42 -25.43 -7.51
N ALA A 264 31.88 -26.43 -8.20
CA ALA A 264 30.48 -26.49 -8.60
C ALA A 264 29.53 -26.45 -7.40
N GLU A 265 29.77 -27.29 -6.39
CA GLU A 265 29.01 -27.31 -5.13
C GLU A 265 29.05 -25.94 -4.43
N ARG A 266 30.23 -25.32 -4.34
CA ARG A 266 30.39 -23.98 -3.74
C ARG A 266 29.61 -22.90 -4.48
N ILE A 267 29.62 -22.93 -5.81
CA ILE A 267 28.91 -21.93 -6.64
C ILE A 267 27.39 -22.15 -6.60
N LEU A 268 26.94 -23.41 -6.55
CA LEU A 268 25.53 -23.75 -6.36
C LEU A 268 25.05 -23.29 -4.98
N ASP A 269 25.82 -23.55 -3.93
CA ASP A 269 25.49 -23.14 -2.56
C ASP A 269 25.42 -21.62 -2.39
N SER A 270 26.30 -20.88 -3.05
CA SER A 270 26.26 -19.41 -3.03
C SER A 270 25.13 -18.82 -3.88
N SER A 271 24.47 -19.63 -4.73
CA SER A 271 23.40 -19.21 -5.63
C SER A 271 22.01 -19.64 -5.16
N ARG A 272 21.84 -20.20 -3.96
CA ARG A 272 20.54 -20.69 -3.45
C ARG A 272 19.45 -19.61 -3.38
N GLU A 273 19.85 -18.36 -3.16
CA GLU A 273 18.97 -17.21 -3.13
C GLU A 273 19.47 -16.14 -4.12
N VAL A 274 18.60 -15.73 -5.04
CA VAL A 274 18.95 -14.74 -6.09
C VAL A 274 17.88 -13.67 -6.20
N PRO A 275 18.24 -12.38 -6.28
CA PRO A 275 17.26 -11.32 -6.54
C PRO A 275 16.71 -11.37 -7.97
N GLN A 276 15.44 -10.99 -8.16
CA GLN A 276 14.76 -11.14 -9.45
C GLN A 276 15.41 -10.43 -10.62
N VAL A 277 16.05 -9.30 -10.35
CA VAL A 277 16.78 -8.51 -11.35
C VAL A 277 17.90 -9.30 -12.04
N ASP A 278 18.39 -10.38 -11.44
CA ASP A 278 19.45 -11.24 -11.98
C ASP A 278 18.98 -12.15 -13.12
N LEU A 279 17.67 -12.37 -13.24
CA LEU A 279 17.09 -13.21 -14.28
C LEU A 279 17.33 -12.62 -15.67
N VAL A 280 17.19 -11.30 -15.80
CA VAL A 280 17.29 -10.61 -17.09
C VAL A 280 18.67 -10.72 -17.76
N PRO A 281 19.79 -10.38 -17.10
CA PRO A 281 21.12 -10.52 -17.71
C PRO A 281 21.45 -12.00 -17.96
N THR A 282 20.95 -12.90 -17.11
CA THR A 282 21.09 -14.35 -17.27
C THR A 282 20.42 -14.84 -18.55
N LEU A 283 19.13 -14.57 -18.72
CA LEU A 283 18.37 -14.98 -19.92
C LEU A 283 18.91 -14.32 -21.18
N ALA A 284 19.30 -13.03 -21.10
CA ALA A 284 19.90 -12.32 -22.22
C ALA A 284 21.15 -13.06 -22.73
N LEU A 285 22.13 -13.31 -21.85
CA LEU A 285 23.39 -13.92 -22.27
C LEU A 285 23.23 -15.40 -22.66
N LEU A 286 22.39 -16.17 -21.97
CA LEU A 286 22.09 -17.56 -22.35
C LEU A 286 21.42 -17.65 -23.73
N SER A 287 20.60 -16.64 -24.08
CA SER A 287 19.88 -16.55 -25.35
C SER A 287 20.67 -15.85 -26.46
N GLY A 288 21.92 -15.45 -26.20
CA GLY A 288 22.78 -14.74 -27.15
C GLY A 288 22.33 -13.30 -27.45
N LEU A 289 21.58 -12.69 -26.53
CA LEU A 289 21.08 -11.32 -26.64
C LEU A 289 21.98 -10.32 -25.89
N PRO A 290 21.99 -9.05 -26.31
CA PRO A 290 22.49 -7.97 -25.47
C PRO A 290 21.70 -7.88 -24.16
N ILE A 291 22.39 -7.59 -23.05
CA ILE A 291 21.74 -7.28 -21.77
C ILE A 291 21.03 -5.92 -21.92
N PRO A 292 19.73 -5.81 -21.56
CA PRO A 292 19.00 -4.55 -21.60
C PRO A 292 19.77 -3.40 -20.93
N PHE A 293 19.79 -2.24 -21.58
CA PHE A 293 20.68 -1.14 -21.20
C PHE A 293 20.52 -0.68 -19.74
N GLY A 294 19.30 -0.67 -19.21
CA GLY A 294 18.98 -0.22 -17.84
C GLY A 294 19.07 -1.30 -16.76
N ASN A 295 19.50 -2.52 -17.10
CA ASN A 295 19.61 -3.62 -16.15
C ASN A 295 20.63 -3.29 -15.05
N LEU A 296 20.30 -3.65 -13.80
CA LEU A 296 21.19 -3.55 -12.63
C LEU A 296 21.51 -4.91 -11.99
N GLY A 297 20.91 -6.00 -12.46
CA GLY A 297 21.16 -7.34 -11.95
C GLY A 297 22.52 -7.92 -12.37
N SER A 298 22.87 -9.01 -11.71
CA SER A 298 24.03 -9.86 -12.01
C SER A 298 23.59 -11.16 -12.68
N VAL A 299 24.43 -11.77 -13.53
CA VAL A 299 24.16 -13.14 -14.00
C VAL A 299 24.15 -14.13 -12.84
N ILE A 300 23.28 -15.14 -12.90
CA ILE A 300 23.25 -16.25 -11.95
C ILE A 300 24.49 -17.13 -12.17
N PRO A 301 25.48 -17.14 -11.25
CA PRO A 301 26.80 -17.73 -11.52
C PRO A 301 26.77 -19.22 -11.87
N SER A 302 25.92 -20.00 -11.21
CA SER A 302 25.79 -21.45 -11.43
C SER A 302 25.43 -21.82 -12.87
N LEU A 303 24.71 -20.95 -13.59
CA LEU A 303 24.29 -21.19 -14.98
C LEU A 303 25.40 -20.88 -16.00
N PHE A 304 26.48 -20.22 -15.59
CA PHE A 304 27.63 -19.92 -16.46
C PHE A 304 28.90 -20.67 -16.05
N PHE A 305 28.90 -21.32 -14.90
CA PHE A 305 29.95 -22.24 -14.45
C PHE A 305 29.71 -23.65 -15.02
N VAL A 306 29.72 -23.77 -16.35
CA VAL A 306 29.57 -25.04 -17.06
C VAL A 306 30.68 -25.15 -18.10
N PRO A 307 31.47 -26.24 -18.10
CA PRO A 307 32.54 -26.42 -19.08
C PRO A 307 31.96 -26.58 -20.49
N PRO A 308 32.61 -26.03 -21.54
CA PRO A 308 32.19 -26.26 -22.92
C PRO A 308 32.20 -27.75 -23.28
N THR A 309 31.28 -28.18 -24.14
CA THR A 309 31.17 -29.57 -24.63
C THR A 309 32.42 -30.05 -25.41
N SER A 310 33.26 -29.12 -25.88
CA SER A 310 34.48 -29.37 -26.64
C SER A 310 35.75 -29.00 -25.86
N THR A 311 35.86 -29.37 -24.59
CA THR A 311 37.14 -29.24 -23.88
C THR A 311 38.20 -30.07 -24.60
N GLU A 312 39.31 -29.43 -24.98
CA GLU A 312 40.45 -30.12 -25.58
C GLU A 312 40.89 -31.27 -24.68
N ARG A 313 41.16 -32.44 -25.27
CA ARG A 313 41.61 -33.63 -24.52
C ARG A 313 42.90 -33.28 -23.76
N GLY A 314 42.79 -33.08 -22.44
CA GLY A 314 43.91 -32.82 -21.53
C GLY A 314 43.85 -31.50 -20.74
N GLY A 315 42.87 -30.62 -20.99
CA GLY A 315 42.67 -29.36 -20.22
C GLY A 315 41.82 -29.51 -18.95
N SER A 316 41.96 -28.58 -18.00
CA SER A 316 41.15 -28.59 -16.77
C SER A 316 39.71 -28.13 -17.03
N SER A 317 38.74 -28.93 -16.57
CA SER A 317 37.31 -28.61 -16.72
C SER A 317 36.89 -27.42 -15.86
N ALA A 318 37.40 -27.33 -14.63
CA ALA A 318 37.16 -26.22 -13.72
C ALA A 318 37.65 -24.89 -14.28
N LEU A 319 38.84 -24.87 -14.89
CA LEU A 319 39.40 -23.68 -15.52
C LEU A 319 38.51 -23.17 -16.65
N SER A 320 38.05 -24.08 -17.52
CA SER A 320 37.16 -23.76 -18.64
C SER A 320 35.80 -23.22 -18.16
N ALA A 321 35.24 -23.80 -17.09
CA ALA A 321 34.00 -23.33 -16.47
C ALA A 321 34.16 -21.93 -15.87
N PHE A 322 35.28 -21.65 -15.20
CA PHE A 322 35.58 -20.31 -14.70
C PHE A 322 35.77 -19.28 -15.81
N GLN A 323 36.41 -19.64 -16.92
CA GLN A 323 36.55 -18.74 -18.07
C GLN A 323 35.19 -18.35 -18.66
N SER A 324 34.27 -19.31 -18.77
CA SER A 324 32.88 -19.07 -19.18
C SER A 324 32.16 -18.12 -18.22
N LEU A 325 32.22 -18.39 -16.91
CA LEU A 325 31.62 -17.55 -15.87
C LEU A 325 32.18 -16.12 -15.89
N ASN A 326 33.51 -15.99 -15.91
CA ASN A 326 34.17 -14.68 -15.92
C ASN A 326 33.81 -13.87 -17.17
N ARG A 327 33.70 -14.52 -18.33
CA ARG A 327 33.25 -13.85 -19.56
C ARG A 327 31.81 -13.33 -19.44
N ALA A 328 30.90 -14.09 -18.82
CA ALA A 328 29.52 -13.65 -18.60
C ALA A 328 29.45 -12.44 -17.65
N LEU A 329 30.11 -12.57 -16.49
CA LEU A 329 30.18 -11.52 -15.48
C LEU A 329 30.84 -10.24 -16.02
N ARG A 330 31.88 -10.36 -16.85
CA ARG A 330 32.54 -9.21 -17.49
C ARG A 330 31.60 -8.45 -18.41
N LEU A 331 30.86 -9.14 -19.28
CA LEU A 331 29.87 -8.53 -20.17
C LEU A 331 28.76 -7.81 -19.39
N ASN A 332 28.31 -8.41 -18.29
CA ASN A 332 27.32 -7.81 -17.41
C ASN A 332 27.87 -6.56 -16.71
N LEU A 333 29.09 -6.64 -16.16
CA LEU A 333 29.79 -5.51 -15.54
C LEU A 333 29.93 -4.34 -16.51
N ASP A 334 30.36 -4.61 -17.74
CA ASP A 334 30.53 -3.58 -18.77
C ASP A 334 29.21 -2.93 -19.18
N GLN A 335 28.09 -3.67 -19.18
CA GLN A 335 26.76 -3.08 -19.36
C GLN A 335 26.38 -2.16 -18.20
N VAL A 336 26.48 -2.64 -16.95
CA VAL A 336 26.11 -1.86 -15.76
C VAL A 336 26.97 -0.60 -15.62
N ARG A 337 28.29 -0.71 -15.83
CA ARG A 337 29.19 0.44 -15.77
C ARG A 337 28.87 1.49 -16.84
N ARG A 338 28.55 1.07 -18.07
CA ARG A 338 28.09 1.99 -19.12
C ARG A 338 26.78 2.69 -18.74
N TYR A 339 25.85 1.96 -18.13
CA TYR A 339 24.60 2.54 -17.63
C TYR A 339 24.85 3.58 -16.54
N LEU A 340 25.63 3.24 -15.51
CA LEU A 340 25.96 4.16 -14.40
C LEU A 340 26.72 5.41 -14.88
N PHE A 341 27.63 5.27 -15.83
CA PHE A 341 28.33 6.40 -16.45
C PHE A 341 27.39 7.34 -17.19
N ARG A 342 26.40 6.79 -17.92
CA ARG A 342 25.39 7.62 -18.60
C ARG A 342 24.45 8.27 -17.61
N TYR A 343 24.05 7.55 -16.57
CA TYR A 343 23.23 8.11 -15.50
C TYR A 343 23.94 9.24 -14.76
N SER A 344 25.23 9.08 -14.42
CA SER A 344 26.02 10.09 -13.70
C SER A 344 26.16 11.41 -14.49
N SER A 345 26.16 11.33 -15.82
CA SER A 345 26.19 12.52 -16.69
C SER A 345 24.87 13.30 -16.68
N ALA A 346 23.75 12.64 -16.41
CA ALA A 346 22.41 13.24 -16.38
C ALA A 346 21.89 13.53 -14.97
N SER A 347 22.48 12.92 -13.94
CA SER A 347 22.02 12.96 -12.54
C SER A 347 23.18 12.77 -11.57
N LYS A 348 23.11 13.43 -10.40
CA LYS A 348 24.18 13.31 -9.39
C LYS A 348 24.10 11.97 -8.64
N LEU A 349 25.12 11.13 -8.84
CA LEU A 349 25.33 9.92 -8.03
C LEU A 349 26.00 10.29 -6.68
N PRO A 350 25.77 9.52 -5.59
CA PRO A 350 26.53 9.63 -4.36
C PRO A 350 28.02 9.37 -4.60
N GLU A 351 28.86 10.42 -4.53
CA GLU A 351 30.29 10.38 -4.85
C GLU A 351 31.03 9.23 -4.16
N ARG A 352 30.90 9.10 -2.83
CA ARG A 352 31.60 8.04 -2.06
C ARG A 352 31.29 6.61 -2.53
N ALA A 353 30.03 6.33 -2.85
CA ALA A 353 29.62 5.00 -3.25
C ALA A 353 30.04 4.71 -4.70
N TYR A 354 30.01 5.73 -5.56
CA TYR A 354 30.53 5.62 -6.92
C TYR A 354 32.06 5.46 -6.93
N ASP A 355 32.79 6.18 -6.08
CA ASP A 355 34.24 6.03 -5.91
C ASP A 355 34.61 4.62 -5.44
N GLN A 356 33.81 4.03 -4.54
CA GLN A 356 34.00 2.64 -4.11
C GLN A 356 33.87 1.66 -5.28
N LEU A 357 32.87 1.84 -6.15
CA LEU A 357 32.72 1.03 -7.36
C LEU A 357 33.93 1.14 -8.28
N GLU A 358 34.45 2.35 -8.51
CA GLU A 358 35.64 2.53 -9.35
C GLU A 358 36.90 1.90 -8.72
N ARG A 359 37.03 1.87 -7.38
CA ARG A 359 38.11 1.12 -6.71
C ARG A 359 38.02 -0.38 -6.96
N ILE A 360 36.83 -0.96 -6.80
CA ILE A 360 36.59 -2.38 -7.09
C ILE A 360 36.92 -2.67 -8.57
N PHE A 361 36.56 -1.78 -9.49
CA PHE A 361 36.90 -1.92 -10.91
C PHE A 361 38.41 -1.91 -11.17
N VAL A 362 39.18 -1.08 -10.46
CA VAL A 362 40.64 -1.07 -10.52
C VAL A 362 41.23 -2.38 -9.96
N ASP A 363 40.67 -2.92 -8.89
CA ASP A 363 41.08 -4.23 -8.36
C ASP A 363 40.80 -5.36 -9.37
N ILE A 364 39.65 -5.35 -10.04
CA ILE A 364 39.31 -6.29 -11.13
C ILE A 364 40.35 -6.20 -12.25
N LYS A 365 40.70 -4.98 -12.70
CA LYS A 365 41.71 -4.77 -13.75
C LYS A 365 43.07 -5.33 -13.35
N ARG A 366 43.49 -5.17 -12.09
CA ARG A 366 44.74 -5.75 -11.59
C ARG A 366 44.75 -7.28 -11.67
N ILE A 367 43.62 -7.94 -11.39
CA ILE A 367 43.51 -9.41 -11.49
C ILE A 367 43.53 -9.83 -12.97
N GLU A 368 42.87 -9.08 -13.86
CA GLU A 368 42.95 -9.30 -15.31
C GLU A 368 44.40 -9.19 -15.81
N ASP A 369 45.15 -8.15 -15.41
CA ASP A 369 46.55 -7.97 -15.77
C ASP A 369 47.44 -9.13 -15.25
N GLN A 370 47.16 -9.63 -14.03
CA GLN A 370 47.86 -10.79 -13.46
C GLN A 370 47.58 -12.08 -14.25
N LEU A 371 46.33 -12.27 -14.71
CA LEU A 371 45.96 -13.42 -15.53
C LEU A 371 46.66 -13.38 -16.89
N GLU A 372 46.73 -12.22 -17.53
CA GLU A 372 47.44 -12.03 -18.80
C GLU A 372 48.94 -12.38 -18.66
N GLN A 373 49.61 -11.90 -17.61
CA GLN A 373 51.02 -12.20 -17.34
C GLN A 373 51.30 -13.69 -17.13
N VAL A 374 50.39 -14.43 -16.49
CA VAL A 374 50.54 -15.88 -16.27
C VAL A 374 50.28 -16.67 -17.56
N GLN A 375 49.45 -16.14 -18.47
CA GLN A 375 49.09 -16.79 -19.74
C GLN A 375 50.07 -16.50 -20.88
N GLU A 376 50.86 -15.42 -20.82
CA GLU A 376 51.86 -15.04 -21.83
C GLU A 376 53.14 -15.91 -21.82
N GLY A 377 53.35 -16.76 -20.81
CA GLY A 377 54.46 -17.72 -20.80
C GLY A 377 54.21 -18.86 -21.79
N ASP A 378 55.09 -19.03 -22.79
CA ASP A 378 54.98 -19.94 -23.96
C ASP A 378 54.73 -21.44 -23.69
N THR A 379 54.61 -21.89 -22.43
CA THR A 379 54.27 -23.29 -22.09
C THR A 379 53.39 -23.38 -20.85
N PHE A 380 52.13 -23.82 -21.04
CA PHE A 380 51.22 -24.23 -19.96
C PHE A 380 51.83 -25.39 -19.16
N SER A 381 52.36 -25.10 -17.98
CA SER A 381 52.81 -26.13 -17.03
C SER A 381 51.66 -26.51 -16.10
N LYS A 382 51.49 -27.81 -15.80
CA LYS A 382 50.56 -28.29 -14.77
C LYS A 382 50.80 -27.65 -13.39
N ALA A 383 52.00 -27.10 -13.14
CA ALA A 383 52.35 -26.43 -11.90
C ALA A 383 51.59 -25.10 -11.68
N ASP A 384 51.14 -24.44 -12.75
CA ASP A 384 50.51 -23.11 -12.67
C ASP A 384 48.98 -23.18 -12.52
N LEU A 385 48.39 -24.37 -12.71
CA LEU A 385 46.94 -24.59 -12.66
C LEU A 385 46.29 -24.13 -11.33
N PRO A 386 46.86 -24.41 -10.13
CA PRO A 386 46.27 -23.94 -8.88
C PRO A 386 46.24 -22.41 -8.76
N LEU A 387 47.26 -21.72 -9.29
CA LEU A 387 47.30 -20.26 -9.31
C LEU A 387 46.26 -19.69 -10.29
N LEU A 388 46.15 -20.26 -11.48
CA LEU A 388 45.16 -19.86 -12.49
C LEU A 388 43.72 -20.02 -11.98
N LEU A 389 43.40 -21.17 -11.38
CA LEU A 389 42.07 -21.42 -10.80
C LEU A 389 41.75 -20.41 -9.70
N ARG A 390 42.71 -20.11 -8.82
CA ARG A 390 42.54 -19.09 -7.77
C ARG A 390 42.30 -17.70 -8.36
N LEU A 391 43.12 -17.27 -9.33
CA LEU A 391 42.96 -15.96 -9.96
C LEU A 391 41.62 -15.82 -10.68
N HIS A 392 41.17 -16.87 -11.37
CA HIS A 392 39.87 -16.89 -12.01
C HIS A 392 38.70 -16.92 -11.03
N GLU A 393 38.82 -17.63 -9.90
CA GLU A 393 37.83 -17.60 -8.81
C GLU A 393 37.75 -16.20 -8.20
N ASP A 394 38.91 -15.58 -7.91
CA ASP A 394 39.00 -14.24 -7.35
C ASP A 394 38.44 -13.17 -8.31
N LEU A 395 38.71 -13.31 -9.62
CA LEU A 395 38.09 -12.46 -10.65
C LEU A 395 36.56 -12.58 -10.64
N ALA A 396 36.03 -13.80 -10.61
CA ALA A 396 34.59 -14.03 -10.60
C ALA A 396 33.94 -13.41 -9.35
N LYS A 397 34.57 -13.56 -8.19
CA LYS A 397 34.12 -12.95 -6.93
C LYS A 397 34.11 -11.42 -7.01
N GLN A 398 35.18 -10.80 -7.51
CA GLN A 398 35.27 -9.33 -7.58
C GLN A 398 34.30 -8.73 -8.60
N GLN A 399 34.14 -9.36 -9.77
CA GLN A 399 33.15 -8.92 -10.76
C GLN A 399 31.72 -9.03 -10.22
N HIS A 400 31.40 -10.14 -9.53
CA HIS A 400 30.10 -10.30 -8.88
C HIS A 400 29.90 -9.27 -7.76
N HIS A 401 30.93 -9.00 -6.96
CA HIS A 401 30.90 -7.98 -5.90
C HIS A 401 30.61 -6.59 -6.46
N TYR A 402 31.27 -6.18 -7.55
CA TYR A 402 30.98 -4.93 -8.25
C TYR A 402 29.50 -4.81 -8.63
N LEU A 403 28.94 -5.86 -9.22
CA LEU A 403 27.52 -5.88 -9.64
C LEU A 403 26.57 -5.76 -8.45
N ARG A 404 26.90 -6.37 -7.30
CA ARG A 404 26.10 -6.24 -6.07
C ARG A 404 26.17 -4.85 -5.46
N GLU A 405 27.34 -4.24 -5.43
CA GLU A 405 27.51 -2.86 -4.98
C GLU A 405 26.80 -1.88 -5.92
N ALA A 406 26.79 -2.14 -7.23
CA ALA A 406 26.07 -1.33 -8.21
C ALA A 406 24.54 -1.42 -8.02
N LEU A 407 24.02 -2.62 -7.77
CA LEU A 407 22.60 -2.82 -7.42
C LEU A 407 22.24 -2.10 -6.12
N SER A 408 23.10 -2.19 -5.10
CA SER A 408 22.94 -1.48 -3.82
C SER A 408 22.91 0.04 -4.01
N LEU A 409 23.81 0.57 -4.84
CA LEU A 409 23.82 1.97 -5.24
C LEU A 409 22.51 2.36 -5.94
N GLY A 410 22.04 1.54 -6.88
CA GLY A 410 20.75 1.72 -7.54
C GLY A 410 19.61 1.85 -6.53
N ARG A 411 19.48 0.88 -5.60
CA ARG A 411 18.46 0.90 -4.54
C ARG A 411 18.50 2.16 -3.69
N SER A 412 19.69 2.73 -3.45
CA SER A 412 19.86 3.94 -2.65
C SER A 412 19.43 5.25 -3.34
N ILE A 413 19.38 5.27 -4.68
CA ILE A 413 19.12 6.48 -5.48
C ILE A 413 17.70 6.52 -6.01
N TRP A 414 17.10 5.36 -6.30
CA TRP A 414 15.82 5.28 -7.02
C TRP A 414 14.60 5.70 -6.19
N THR A 415 14.76 5.89 -4.89
CA THR A 415 13.68 6.39 -4.04
C THR A 415 14.19 7.48 -3.10
N GLN A 416 14.26 8.72 -3.60
CA GLN A 416 14.67 9.86 -2.79
C GLN A 416 13.47 10.69 -2.34
N PHE A 417 13.40 10.91 -1.03
CA PHE A 417 12.51 11.89 -0.45
C PHE A 417 13.02 13.30 -0.77
N ASP A 418 12.18 14.15 -1.35
CA ASP A 418 12.48 15.57 -1.53
C ASP A 418 12.40 16.28 -0.17
N LEU A 419 13.56 16.40 0.48
CA LEU A 419 13.69 17.03 1.79
C LEU A 419 13.21 18.49 1.81
N CYS A 420 13.25 19.21 0.69
CA CYS A 420 12.74 20.58 0.63
C CYS A 420 11.21 20.60 0.74
N SER A 421 10.52 19.81 -0.08
CA SER A 421 9.06 19.67 0.00
C SER A 421 8.61 19.13 1.35
N MET A 422 9.30 18.13 1.89
CA MET A 422 9.00 17.61 3.24
C MET A 422 9.22 18.66 4.33
N GLY A 423 10.28 19.47 4.22
CA GLY A 423 10.55 20.59 5.11
C GLY A 423 9.38 21.57 5.17
N TRP A 424 8.88 21.99 4.02
CA TRP A 424 7.68 22.83 3.94
C TRP A 424 6.43 22.13 4.47
N GLY A 425 6.24 20.85 4.12
CA GLY A 425 5.14 20.05 4.67
C GLY A 425 5.15 20.07 6.20
N MET A 426 6.31 19.85 6.84
CA MET A 426 6.44 19.93 8.29
C MET A 426 6.12 21.32 8.84
N VAL A 427 6.59 22.39 8.19
CA VAL A 427 6.28 23.78 8.61
C VAL A 427 4.77 24.06 8.52
N LEU A 428 4.13 23.68 7.41
CA LEU A 428 2.70 23.90 7.18
C LEU A 428 1.84 23.07 8.14
N LEU A 429 2.18 21.80 8.36
CA LEU A 429 1.49 20.92 9.31
C LEU A 429 1.64 21.42 10.75
N ALA A 430 2.84 21.86 11.14
CA ALA A 430 3.06 22.48 12.44
C ALA A 430 2.23 23.77 12.61
N TRP A 431 2.22 24.64 11.60
CA TRP A 431 1.43 25.87 11.62
C TRP A 431 -0.08 25.59 11.72
N SER A 432 -0.60 24.65 10.91
CA SER A 432 -1.99 24.20 10.97
C SER A 432 -2.34 23.64 12.36
N PHE A 433 -1.49 22.77 12.92
CA PHE A 433 -1.66 22.24 14.27
C PHE A 433 -1.70 23.35 15.33
N PHE A 434 -0.77 24.31 15.30
CA PHE A 434 -0.75 25.41 16.26
C PHE A 434 -2.00 26.29 16.13
N ILE A 435 -2.46 26.58 14.91
CA ILE A 435 -3.71 27.32 14.70
C ILE A 435 -4.88 26.52 15.30
N GLY A 436 -5.02 25.23 14.98
CA GLY A 436 -6.09 24.39 15.50
C GLY A 436 -6.07 24.27 17.03
N ALA A 437 -4.88 24.14 17.63
CA ALA A 437 -4.71 24.01 19.08
C ALA A 437 -4.92 25.32 19.86
N THR A 438 -4.63 26.48 19.26
CA THR A 438 -4.68 27.79 19.93
C THR A 438 -5.96 28.59 19.65
N SER A 439 -6.53 28.46 18.44
CA SER A 439 -7.75 29.17 18.01
C SER A 439 -8.95 28.87 18.91
N THR A 440 -9.01 27.68 19.49
CA THR A 440 -10.12 27.23 20.34
C THR A 440 -10.22 27.93 21.69
N ARG A 441 -9.09 28.39 22.25
CA ARG A 441 -9.04 29.20 23.47
C ARG A 441 -9.41 30.67 23.22
N LEU A 442 -9.19 31.14 21.99
CA LEU A 442 -9.46 32.53 21.56
C LEU A 442 -10.92 32.71 21.12
N VAL A 443 -11.47 31.75 20.38
CA VAL A 443 -12.83 31.81 19.81
C VAL A 443 -13.92 31.54 20.87
N SER A 444 -13.69 30.59 21.79
CA SER A 444 -14.65 30.25 22.87
C SER A 444 -15.03 31.43 23.78
N ALA A 445 -14.21 32.48 23.83
CA ALA A 445 -14.35 33.58 24.77
C ALA A 445 -14.89 34.88 24.16
N SER A 446 -15.19 34.92 22.85
CA SER A 446 -15.55 36.17 22.15
C SER A 446 -17.02 36.35 21.80
N GLY A 447 -17.87 35.31 21.84
CA GLY A 447 -19.33 35.41 21.66
C GLY A 447 -19.85 35.94 20.31
N GLU A 448 -19.02 36.63 19.52
CA GLU A 448 -19.37 37.27 18.25
C GLU A 448 -18.92 36.42 17.06
N GLY A 449 -19.93 35.95 16.31
CA GLY A 449 -19.83 34.97 15.23
C GLY A 449 -19.58 35.54 13.84
N ASN A 450 -18.58 36.41 13.66
CA ASN A 450 -18.11 36.65 12.28
C ASN A 450 -17.37 35.42 11.75
N SER A 451 -17.50 35.17 10.47
CA SER A 451 -16.91 34.02 9.82
C SER A 451 -15.60 34.33 9.11
N TRP A 452 -14.66 33.39 9.15
CA TRP A 452 -13.43 33.47 8.35
C TRP A 452 -13.72 32.97 6.94
N SER A 453 -13.41 33.79 5.94
CA SER A 453 -13.33 33.40 4.54
C SER A 453 -11.98 33.87 4.00
N PRO A 454 -11.02 32.98 3.70
CA PRO A 454 -9.80 33.42 3.07
C PRO A 454 -10.16 34.09 1.74
N PRO A 455 -9.47 35.16 1.33
CA PRO A 455 -9.61 35.69 -0.02
C PRO A 455 -9.11 34.62 -1.00
N LEU A 456 -10.02 33.74 -1.42
CA LEU A 456 -9.72 32.58 -2.26
C LEU A 456 -9.05 33.02 -3.57
N SER A 457 -9.41 34.20 -4.06
CA SER A 457 -8.75 34.86 -5.19
C SER A 457 -7.26 35.14 -4.95
N VAL A 458 -6.87 35.57 -3.75
CA VAL A 458 -5.46 35.82 -3.38
C VAL A 458 -4.71 34.51 -3.20
N VAL A 459 -5.32 33.51 -2.56
CA VAL A 459 -4.73 32.17 -2.40
C VAL A 459 -4.49 31.50 -3.76
N VAL A 460 -5.49 31.56 -4.65
CA VAL A 460 -5.41 31.02 -6.01
C VAL A 460 -4.43 31.83 -6.87
N LEU A 461 -4.40 33.16 -6.75
CA LEU A 461 -3.47 34.01 -7.49
C LEU A 461 -2.02 33.74 -7.08
N VAL A 462 -1.72 33.73 -5.77
CA VAL A 462 -0.37 33.48 -5.24
C VAL A 462 0.09 32.05 -5.56
N GLY A 463 -0.79 31.07 -5.40
CA GLY A 463 -0.52 29.68 -5.79
C GLY A 463 -0.30 29.52 -7.30
N GLY A 464 -1.15 30.16 -8.11
CA GLY A 464 -1.07 30.14 -9.57
C GLY A 464 0.21 30.79 -10.10
N LEU A 465 0.61 31.94 -9.56
CA LEU A 465 1.85 32.63 -9.95
C LEU A 465 3.09 31.74 -9.78
N LEU A 466 3.17 31.00 -8.66
CA LEU A 466 4.31 30.12 -8.38
C LEU A 466 4.20 28.74 -9.04
N PHE A 467 2.99 28.32 -9.43
CA PHE A 467 2.76 27.16 -10.28
C PHE A 467 3.24 27.38 -11.73
N PHE A 468 2.91 28.54 -12.32
CA PHE A 468 3.31 28.88 -13.69
C PHE A 468 4.75 29.42 -13.81
N CYS A 469 5.44 29.60 -12.68
CA CYS A 469 6.85 29.97 -12.67
C CYS A 469 7.70 28.81 -13.27
N PRO A 470 8.55 29.06 -14.28
CA PRO A 470 9.35 28.00 -14.93
C PRO A 470 10.21 27.19 -13.95
N ALA A 471 10.34 25.88 -14.17
CA ALA A 471 11.14 25.00 -13.33
C ALA A 471 12.64 25.38 -13.30
N GLY A 472 13.14 26.06 -14.34
CA GLY A 472 14.53 26.51 -14.45
C GLY A 472 14.90 27.70 -13.54
N ILE A 473 13.92 28.35 -12.89
CA ILE A 473 14.19 29.41 -11.92
C ILE A 473 14.42 28.76 -10.56
N ASN A 474 15.70 28.74 -10.13
CA ASN A 474 16.09 28.23 -8.83
C ASN A 474 15.75 29.26 -7.75
N LEU A 475 14.72 28.98 -6.96
CA LEU A 475 14.37 29.75 -5.78
C LEU A 475 14.89 28.98 -4.56
N PRO A 476 16.07 29.35 -4.01
CA PRO A 476 16.58 28.71 -2.81
C PRO A 476 15.52 28.88 -1.72
N LEU A 477 15.14 27.77 -1.08
CA LEU A 477 14.04 27.66 -0.10
C LEU A 477 12.65 27.32 -0.66
N LEU A 478 12.43 27.10 -1.96
CA LEU A 478 11.16 26.55 -2.45
C LEU A 478 11.36 25.18 -3.12
N PRO A 479 10.33 24.32 -3.14
CA PRO A 479 10.39 23.05 -3.87
C PRO A 479 10.84 23.24 -5.32
N ALA A 480 11.56 22.30 -5.91
CA ALA A 480 11.94 22.40 -7.33
C ALA A 480 10.73 22.22 -8.27
N ALA A 481 9.77 21.36 -7.87
CA ALA A 481 8.60 21.04 -8.67
C ALA A 481 7.57 22.18 -8.68
N PRO A 482 7.10 22.65 -9.86
CA PRO A 482 6.15 23.77 -9.95
C PRO A 482 4.84 23.56 -9.19
N LEU A 483 4.30 22.33 -9.21
CA LEU A 483 3.11 21.98 -8.43
C LEU A 483 3.33 22.15 -6.93
N SER A 484 4.41 21.57 -6.40
CA SER A 484 4.76 21.69 -4.99
C SER A 484 4.99 23.15 -4.57
N ARG A 485 5.63 23.97 -5.42
CA ARG A 485 5.80 25.42 -5.18
C ARG A 485 4.46 26.14 -5.07
N GLY A 486 3.56 25.92 -6.03
CA GLY A 486 2.25 26.54 -6.03
C GLY A 486 1.43 26.16 -4.79
N LEU A 487 1.48 24.89 -4.39
CA LEU A 487 0.78 24.39 -3.20
C LEU A 487 1.35 24.99 -1.90
N VAL A 488 2.68 25.06 -1.75
CA VAL A 488 3.31 25.69 -0.58
C VAL A 488 2.90 27.15 -0.49
N ALA A 489 2.95 27.88 -1.59
CA ALA A 489 2.59 29.29 -1.62
C ALA A 489 1.12 29.56 -1.30
N ALA A 490 0.21 28.77 -1.89
CA ALA A 490 -1.22 28.85 -1.59
C ALA A 490 -1.50 28.55 -0.11
N SER A 491 -0.86 27.51 0.44
CA SER A 491 -1.02 27.11 1.84
C SER A 491 -0.49 28.19 2.79
N CYS A 492 0.69 28.74 2.52
CA CYS A 492 1.24 29.88 3.28
C CYS A 492 0.30 31.09 3.24
N ALA A 493 -0.21 31.47 2.06
CA ALA A 493 -1.14 32.59 1.95
C ALA A 493 -2.42 32.36 2.77
N GLY A 494 -2.99 31.15 2.71
CA GLY A 494 -4.16 30.78 3.50
C GLY A 494 -3.91 30.81 5.01
N LEU A 495 -2.78 30.25 5.47
CA LEU A 495 -2.44 30.20 6.90
C LEU A 495 -2.05 31.58 7.46
N ILE A 496 -1.40 32.44 6.67
CA ILE A 496 -1.13 33.84 7.03
C ILE A 496 -2.45 34.58 7.25
N ASP A 497 -3.38 34.50 6.29
CA ASP A 497 -4.68 35.15 6.39
C ASP A 497 -5.47 34.64 7.62
N MET A 498 -5.46 33.33 7.86
CA MET A 498 -6.08 32.72 9.02
C MET A 498 -5.45 33.18 10.35
N THR A 499 -4.13 33.24 10.40
CA THR A 499 -3.40 33.71 11.60
C THR A 499 -3.70 35.19 11.86
N TRP A 500 -3.70 36.01 10.81
CA TRP A 500 -4.03 37.43 10.91
C TRP A 500 -5.46 37.64 11.40
N TYR A 501 -6.42 36.89 10.84
CA TYR A 501 -7.81 36.91 11.29
C TYR A 501 -7.95 36.61 12.78
N LEU A 502 -7.25 35.59 13.28
CA LEU A 502 -7.27 35.23 14.70
C LEU A 502 -6.59 36.28 15.60
N LEU A 503 -5.49 36.89 15.14
CA LEU A 503 -4.78 37.96 15.85
C LEU A 503 -5.59 39.27 15.91
N ALA A 504 -6.24 39.67 14.81
CA ALA A 504 -7.10 40.85 14.75
C ALA A 504 -8.24 40.76 15.78
N ARG A 505 -8.86 39.58 15.93
CA ARG A 505 -9.85 39.32 16.99
C ARG A 505 -9.29 39.49 18.40
N ARG A 506 -8.04 39.08 18.63
CA ARG A 506 -7.36 39.25 19.92
C ARG A 506 -7.17 40.73 20.27
N GLN A 507 -6.80 41.57 19.29
CA GLN A 507 -6.63 43.02 19.50
C GLN A 507 -7.95 43.77 19.74
N ILE A 508 -9.03 43.44 19.03
CA ILE A 508 -10.37 44.02 19.25
C ILE A 508 -10.85 43.73 20.69
N ARG A 509 -10.52 42.56 21.25
CA ARG A 509 -10.83 42.22 22.64
C ARG A 509 -9.99 43.01 23.66
N ALA A 510 -8.69 43.17 23.41
CA ALA A 510 -7.82 43.94 24.30
C ALA A 510 -8.30 45.40 24.43
N THR A 511 -8.76 46.00 23.33
CA THR A 511 -9.31 47.37 23.31
C THR A 511 -10.68 47.49 23.97
N ARG A 512 -11.58 46.50 23.83
CA ARG A 512 -12.88 46.46 24.54
C ARG A 512 -12.72 46.23 26.06
N SER A 513 -11.71 45.48 26.50
CA SER A 513 -11.45 45.20 27.92
C SER A 513 -10.89 46.40 28.71
N ILE A 514 -10.31 47.40 28.04
CA ILE A 514 -9.73 48.60 28.69
C ILE A 514 -10.82 49.54 29.24
N ARG A 515 -12.09 49.37 28.84
CA ARG A 515 -13.23 50.18 29.34
C ARG A 515 -13.93 49.63 30.60
N SER A 516 -13.45 48.54 31.19
CA SER A 516 -13.98 48.00 32.47
C SER A 516 -12.88 47.97 33.54
N PRO A 517 -13.10 48.50 34.76
CA PRO A 517 -12.05 48.52 35.77
C PRO A 517 -11.79 47.11 36.34
N ALA A 518 -10.52 46.72 36.26
CA ALA A 518 -9.80 45.81 37.14
C ALA A 518 -10.40 44.41 37.43
N THR A 519 -10.28 43.49 36.46
CA THR A 519 -9.90 42.08 36.72
C THR A 519 -9.32 41.45 35.43
N SER A 520 -8.06 41.72 35.08
CA SER A 520 -7.45 41.11 33.86
C SER A 520 -5.94 40.93 33.94
N GLY A 521 -5.48 40.21 34.98
CA GLY A 521 -4.11 39.67 35.07
C GLY A 521 -4.01 38.15 34.94
N ARG A 522 -5.13 37.42 34.79
CA ARG A 522 -5.18 35.94 34.90
C ARG A 522 -5.53 35.18 33.62
N THR A 523 -5.69 35.83 32.48
CA THR A 523 -6.34 35.22 31.29
C THR A 523 -5.42 34.43 30.36
N LEU A 524 -4.10 34.46 30.53
CA LEU A 524 -3.19 33.59 29.73
C LEU A 524 -3.04 32.18 30.33
N PHE A 525 -3.31 32.02 31.62
CA PHE A 525 -3.32 30.74 32.33
C PHE A 525 -4.73 30.47 32.87
N SER A 526 -5.71 30.32 31.97
CA SER A 526 -6.99 29.71 32.35
C SER A 526 -6.71 28.31 32.92
N SER A 527 -7.36 27.97 34.05
CA SER A 527 -7.25 26.67 34.71
C SER A 527 -7.34 25.53 33.68
N VAL A 528 -6.28 24.72 33.57
CA VAL A 528 -6.26 23.55 32.67
C VAL A 528 -7.36 22.58 33.11
N SER A 529 -8.33 22.31 32.24
CA SER A 529 -9.41 21.37 32.55
C SER A 529 -8.87 19.94 32.63
N ALA A 530 -9.46 19.10 33.47
CA ALA A 530 -9.07 17.69 33.56
C ALA A 530 -9.16 16.97 32.20
N ALA A 531 -10.19 17.29 31.41
CA ALA A 531 -10.32 16.80 30.03
C ALA A 531 -9.17 17.27 29.14
N GLY A 532 -8.72 18.52 29.28
CA GLY A 532 -7.56 19.05 28.57
C GLY A 532 -6.26 18.32 28.88
N VAL A 533 -6.01 17.97 30.15
CA VAL A 533 -4.82 17.19 30.55
C VAL A 533 -4.85 15.79 29.94
N VAL A 534 -5.99 15.09 30.05
CA VAL A 534 -6.14 13.72 29.52
C VAL A 534 -6.02 13.71 28.00
N ALA A 535 -6.68 14.64 27.30
CA ALA A 535 -6.57 14.78 25.86
C ALA A 535 -5.13 15.07 25.42
N ALA A 536 -4.46 16.03 26.06
CA ALA A 536 -3.06 16.35 25.73
C ALA A 536 -2.14 15.13 25.95
N LEU A 537 -2.32 14.39 27.05
CA LEU A 537 -1.54 13.20 27.33
C LEU A 537 -1.76 12.10 26.27
N ILE A 538 -3.00 11.84 25.87
CA ILE A 538 -3.32 10.85 24.83
C ILE A 538 -2.72 11.26 23.47
N VAL A 539 -2.89 12.52 23.09
CA VAL A 539 -2.38 13.05 21.82
C VAL A 539 -0.84 12.99 21.78
N ILE A 540 -0.17 13.39 22.86
CA ILE A 540 1.30 13.34 22.97
C ILE A 540 1.80 11.89 22.98
N LEU A 541 1.17 11.00 23.75
CA LEU A 541 1.58 9.59 23.79
C LEU A 541 1.43 8.91 22.42
N HIS A 542 0.34 9.18 21.71
CA HIS A 542 0.16 8.66 20.36
C HIS A 542 1.25 9.21 19.41
N ALA A 543 1.46 10.52 19.42
CA ALA A 543 2.50 11.16 18.61
C ALA A 543 3.90 10.57 18.89
N LEU A 544 4.28 10.40 20.17
CA LEU A 544 5.56 9.80 20.54
C LEU A 544 5.69 8.33 20.11
N ALA A 545 4.61 7.57 20.13
CA ALA A 545 4.61 6.17 19.67
C ALA A 545 4.99 6.05 18.19
N LEU A 546 4.68 7.06 17.36
CA LEU A 546 5.02 7.08 15.94
C LEU A 546 6.54 7.21 15.66
N LEU A 547 7.36 7.50 16.68
CA LEU A 547 8.82 7.61 16.56
C LEU A 547 9.56 6.26 16.68
N SER A 548 8.86 5.13 16.63
CA SER A 548 9.45 3.81 16.71
C SER A 548 8.78 2.83 15.75
N ASN A 549 9.61 2.06 15.03
CA ASN A 549 9.18 1.01 14.12
C ASN A 549 8.32 -0.06 14.80
N SER A 550 8.73 -0.56 15.97
CA SER A 550 7.96 -1.57 16.71
C SER A 550 6.58 -1.05 17.13
N TYR A 551 6.48 0.24 17.44
CA TYR A 551 5.22 0.87 17.81
C TYR A 551 4.33 1.15 16.61
N ILE A 552 4.87 1.49 15.43
CA ILE A 552 4.06 1.62 14.20
C ILE A 552 3.43 0.26 13.85
N VAL A 553 4.19 -0.84 13.95
CA VAL A 553 3.65 -2.20 13.73
C VAL A 553 2.58 -2.55 14.77
N ALA A 554 2.76 -2.13 16.02
CA ALA A 554 1.82 -2.38 17.12
C ALA A 554 0.81 -1.23 17.38
N GLU A 555 0.64 -0.29 16.44
CA GLU A 555 -0.13 0.96 16.66
C GLU A 555 -1.58 0.67 17.02
N GLY A 556 -2.17 -0.39 16.47
CA GLY A 556 -3.50 -0.86 16.85
C GLY A 556 -3.64 -1.18 18.33
N ASN A 557 -2.63 -1.84 18.93
CA ASN A 557 -2.63 -2.16 20.36
C ASN A 557 -2.49 -0.89 21.22
N VAL A 558 -1.66 0.05 20.78
CA VAL A 558 -1.51 1.36 21.43
C VAL A 558 -2.84 2.11 21.41
N MET A 559 -3.52 2.12 20.28
CA MET A 559 -4.78 2.84 20.12
C MET A 559 -5.94 2.22 20.90
N GLN A 560 -5.96 0.89 21.03
CA GLN A 560 -6.87 0.21 21.94
C GLN A 560 -6.61 0.59 23.41
N PHE A 561 -5.36 0.63 23.84
CA PHE A 561 -4.99 1.06 25.20
C PHE A 561 -5.41 2.51 25.48
N LEU A 562 -5.12 3.43 24.57
CA LEU A 562 -5.49 4.85 24.71
C LEU A 562 -7.03 5.05 24.70
N SER A 563 -7.76 4.25 23.92
CA SER A 563 -9.23 4.27 23.93
C SER A 563 -9.81 3.70 25.23
N ALA A 564 -9.22 2.64 25.79
CA ALA A 564 -9.63 2.12 27.10
C ALA A 564 -9.40 3.16 28.22
N THR A 565 -8.28 3.88 28.19
CA THR A 565 -7.98 5.00 29.10
C THR A 565 -9.04 6.11 28.98
N THR A 566 -9.45 6.44 27.75
CA THR A 566 -10.56 7.38 27.51
C THR A 566 -11.86 6.90 28.15
N GLY A 567 -12.18 5.60 28.05
CA GLY A 567 -13.34 5.00 28.70
C GLY A 567 -13.35 5.16 30.22
N PHE A 568 -12.22 4.90 30.89
CA PHE A 568 -12.10 5.11 32.35
C PHE A 568 -12.20 6.58 32.75
N PHE A 569 -11.68 7.49 31.92
CA PHE A 569 -11.86 8.93 32.12
C PHE A 569 -13.34 9.33 32.00
N LEU A 570 -14.05 8.82 30.99
CA LEU A 570 -15.49 9.04 30.83
C LEU A 570 -16.30 8.48 32.01
N LEU A 571 -15.92 7.32 32.54
CA LEU A 571 -16.53 6.77 33.75
C LEU A 571 -16.33 7.69 34.96
N THR A 572 -15.13 8.24 35.12
CA THR A 572 -14.83 9.21 36.19
C THR A 572 -15.66 10.48 36.03
N CYS A 573 -15.85 10.96 34.80
CA CYS A 573 -16.71 12.10 34.50
C CYS A 573 -18.18 11.80 34.83
N ALA A 574 -18.66 10.61 34.48
CA ALA A 574 -20.02 10.15 34.79
C ALA A 574 -20.28 10.08 36.30
N GLN A 575 -19.31 9.61 37.10
CA GLN A 575 -19.45 9.55 38.56
C GLN A 575 -19.54 10.92 39.24
N ARG A 576 -19.07 11.99 38.58
CA ARG A 576 -19.13 13.36 39.09
C ARG A 576 -20.43 14.08 38.75
N LEU A 577 -21.31 13.48 37.95
CA LEU A 577 -22.62 14.04 37.63
C LEU A 577 -23.57 13.86 38.81
N THR A 578 -24.36 14.90 39.11
CA THR A 578 -25.49 14.82 40.05
C THR A 578 -26.72 14.30 39.34
N ASP A 579 -27.06 14.87 38.18
CA ASP A 579 -28.17 14.45 37.34
C ASP A 579 -27.74 13.40 36.32
N HIS A 580 -28.61 12.44 36.01
CA HIS A 580 -28.36 11.37 35.03
C HIS A 580 -27.13 10.48 35.31
N ARG A 581 -26.61 10.48 36.55
CA ARG A 581 -25.42 9.69 36.95
C ARG A 581 -25.50 8.21 36.57
N SER A 582 -26.63 7.56 36.84
CA SER A 582 -26.83 6.13 36.54
C SER A 582 -26.76 5.85 35.03
N ALA A 583 -27.46 6.64 34.23
CA ALA A 583 -27.45 6.54 32.77
C ALA A 583 -26.05 6.82 32.20
N ALA A 584 -25.35 7.84 32.70
CA ALA A 584 -23.99 8.17 32.26
C ALA A 584 -22.98 7.10 32.66
N THR A 585 -23.16 6.47 33.83
CA THR A 585 -22.37 5.31 34.27
C THR A 585 -22.60 4.13 33.33
N GLY A 586 -23.85 3.83 33.01
CA GLY A 586 -24.20 2.78 32.04
C GLY A 586 -23.57 3.03 30.67
N ALA A 587 -23.62 4.27 30.17
CA ALA A 587 -22.96 4.67 28.92
C ALA A 587 -21.43 4.48 28.99
N ALA A 588 -20.78 4.86 30.10
CA ALA A 588 -19.33 4.69 30.24
C ALA A 588 -18.93 3.21 30.27
N LEU A 589 -19.71 2.36 30.94
CA LEU A 589 -19.50 0.92 30.94
C LEU A 589 -19.75 0.31 29.56
N ALA A 590 -20.77 0.77 28.83
CA ALA A 590 -21.02 0.36 27.45
C ALA A 590 -19.86 0.73 26.52
N PHE A 591 -19.29 1.93 26.67
CA PHE A 591 -18.08 2.35 25.95
C PHE A 591 -16.90 1.41 26.24
N ILE A 592 -16.60 1.15 27.52
CA ILE A 592 -15.50 0.26 27.93
C ILE A 592 -15.71 -1.16 27.40
N PHE A 593 -16.94 -1.68 27.51
CA PHE A 593 -17.30 -3.00 27.02
C PHE A 593 -17.15 -3.08 25.50
N ALA A 594 -17.66 -2.10 24.75
CA ALA A 594 -17.54 -2.05 23.29
C ALA A 594 -16.06 -2.00 22.86
N THR A 595 -15.22 -1.21 23.55
CA THR A 595 -13.77 -1.17 23.31
C THR A 595 -13.12 -2.52 23.54
N ARG A 596 -13.42 -3.19 24.65
CA ARG A 596 -12.87 -4.53 24.97
C ARG A 596 -13.36 -5.61 24.02
N LEU A 597 -14.64 -5.58 23.68
CA LEU A 597 -15.22 -6.50 22.71
C LEU A 597 -14.55 -6.30 21.35
N SER A 598 -14.45 -5.06 20.86
CA SER A 598 -13.78 -4.74 19.58
C SER A 598 -12.32 -5.20 19.53
N SER A 599 -11.59 -5.19 20.66
CA SER A 599 -10.22 -5.72 20.72
C SER A 599 -10.13 -7.25 20.77
N ALA A 600 -11.16 -7.92 21.27
CA ALA A 600 -11.21 -9.38 21.38
C ALA A 600 -11.78 -10.05 20.13
N LEU A 601 -12.43 -9.28 19.26
CA LEU A 601 -12.95 -9.76 18.00
C LEU A 601 -11.84 -9.89 16.97
N GLU A 602 -11.92 -10.96 16.19
CA GLU A 602 -11.20 -11.02 14.93
C GLU A 602 -11.68 -9.87 14.04
N PRO A 603 -10.76 -9.04 13.52
CA PRO A 603 -11.15 -7.89 12.72
C PRO A 603 -11.93 -8.33 11.47
N PRO A 604 -12.91 -7.52 11.02
CA PRO A 604 -13.66 -7.84 9.82
C PRO A 604 -12.73 -7.86 8.60
N ASN A 605 -12.85 -8.92 7.83
CA ASN A 605 -12.14 -9.11 6.58
C ASN A 605 -13.14 -9.67 5.57
N ILE A 606 -13.21 -9.03 4.41
CA ILE A 606 -14.17 -9.37 3.37
C ILE A 606 -14.02 -10.78 2.79
N ILE A 607 -12.81 -11.34 2.87
CA ILE A 607 -12.43 -12.65 2.31
C ILE A 607 -12.68 -13.77 3.33
N LYS A 608 -12.37 -13.52 4.61
CA LYS A 608 -12.14 -14.58 5.59
C LYS A 608 -13.34 -14.99 6.44
N ALA A 609 -14.49 -14.33 6.29
CA ALA A 609 -15.54 -14.44 7.29
C ALA A 609 -16.87 -14.94 6.72
N THR A 610 -17.46 -15.97 7.34
CA THR A 610 -18.81 -16.44 7.04
C THR A 610 -19.85 -15.66 7.86
N ALA A 611 -21.03 -15.46 7.28
CA ALA A 611 -22.12 -14.81 7.99
C ALA A 611 -22.64 -15.71 9.12
N THR A 612 -22.80 -15.16 10.32
CA THR A 612 -23.30 -15.91 11.48
C THR A 612 -24.38 -15.13 12.22
N LEU A 613 -25.21 -15.83 13.00
CA LEU A 613 -26.22 -15.16 13.82
C LEU A 613 -25.60 -14.16 14.81
N GLY A 614 -24.50 -14.53 15.47
CA GLY A 614 -23.87 -13.74 16.52
C GLY A 614 -23.00 -12.57 16.03
N ARG A 615 -22.30 -12.70 14.90
CA ARG A 615 -21.44 -11.63 14.36
C ARG A 615 -22.12 -10.79 13.27
N THR A 616 -23.13 -11.32 12.58
CA THR A 616 -23.75 -10.68 11.41
C THR A 616 -25.18 -10.25 11.71
N PHE A 617 -26.11 -11.19 11.86
CA PHE A 617 -27.55 -10.88 11.81
C PHE A 617 -28.10 -10.21 13.07
N ALA A 618 -27.73 -10.68 14.27
CA ALA A 618 -28.18 -10.05 15.51
C ALA A 618 -27.64 -8.61 15.68
N PRO A 619 -26.33 -8.35 15.45
CA PRO A 619 -25.80 -6.98 15.48
C PRO A 619 -26.39 -6.08 14.39
N LEU A 620 -26.58 -6.59 13.17
CA LEU A 620 -27.22 -5.84 12.08
C LEU A 620 -28.64 -5.39 12.46
N THR A 621 -29.41 -6.29 13.08
CA THR A 621 -30.76 -5.98 13.58
C THR A 621 -30.71 -4.91 14.68
N ALA A 622 -29.78 -5.03 15.62
CA ALA A 622 -29.59 -4.04 16.68
C ALA A 622 -29.27 -2.65 16.11
N ILE A 623 -28.36 -2.57 15.13
CA ILE A 623 -28.04 -1.31 14.44
C ILE A 623 -29.26 -0.74 13.72
N ALA A 624 -30.02 -1.57 13.00
CA ALA A 624 -31.23 -1.12 12.29
C ALA A 624 -32.28 -0.54 13.25
N VAL A 625 -32.47 -1.16 14.41
CA VAL A 625 -33.36 -0.67 15.47
C VAL A 625 -32.86 0.67 16.02
N LEU A 626 -31.55 0.82 16.28
CA LEU A 626 -30.95 2.08 16.72
C LEU A 626 -31.11 3.19 15.67
N ALA A 627 -30.93 2.87 14.40
CA ALA A 627 -31.08 3.81 13.28
C ALA A 627 -32.50 4.36 13.18
N VAL A 628 -33.51 3.47 13.20
CA VAL A 628 -34.92 3.85 13.15
C VAL A 628 -35.33 4.61 14.41
N GLY A 629 -34.99 4.08 15.60
CA GLY A 629 -35.35 4.67 16.88
C GLY A 629 -34.82 6.09 17.07
N SER A 630 -33.52 6.29 16.82
CA SER A 630 -32.89 7.62 16.95
C SER A 630 -33.44 8.63 15.93
N SER A 631 -33.72 8.20 14.71
CA SER A 631 -34.31 9.04 13.67
C SER A 631 -35.73 9.49 14.03
N VAL A 632 -36.58 8.56 14.50
CA VAL A 632 -37.95 8.87 14.95
C VAL A 632 -37.94 9.81 16.16
N GLN A 633 -37.05 9.58 17.13
CA GLN A 633 -36.95 10.41 18.32
C GLN A 633 -36.51 11.85 17.99
N THR A 634 -35.57 12.00 17.06
CA THR A 634 -35.09 13.32 16.61
C THR A 634 -36.22 14.12 15.93
N VAL A 635 -37.05 13.45 15.14
CA VAL A 635 -38.23 14.07 14.51
C VAL A 635 -39.23 14.55 15.56
N LYS A 636 -39.54 13.71 16.55
CA LYS A 636 -40.46 14.07 17.65
C LYS A 636 -39.93 15.28 18.44
N TYR A 637 -38.62 15.30 18.72
CA TYR A 637 -37.99 16.37 19.49
C TYR A 637 -37.91 17.71 18.75
N THR A 638 -37.76 17.69 17.43
CA THR A 638 -37.61 18.92 16.62
C THR A 638 -38.93 19.60 16.26
N GLY A 639 -40.09 18.96 16.52
CA GLY A 639 -41.42 19.55 16.28
C GLY A 639 -41.76 19.85 14.81
N HIS A 640 -40.83 19.62 13.89
CA HIS A 640 -41.03 19.81 12.45
C HIS A 640 -41.78 18.62 11.84
N LYS A 641 -42.80 18.90 11.02
CA LYS A 641 -43.33 17.89 10.10
C LYS A 641 -42.19 17.47 9.16
N LEU A 642 -41.81 16.18 9.18
CA LEU A 642 -40.83 15.64 8.25
C LEU A 642 -41.19 16.04 6.81
N SER A 643 -40.24 16.64 6.11
CA SER A 643 -40.36 16.83 4.67
C SER A 643 -40.59 15.47 3.98
N LEU A 644 -41.20 15.47 2.78
CA LEU A 644 -41.34 14.25 1.99
C LEU A 644 -39.98 13.56 1.80
N MET A 645 -38.93 14.35 1.54
CA MET A 645 -37.56 13.86 1.37
C MET A 645 -37.02 13.17 2.63
N SER A 646 -37.19 13.77 3.81
CA SER A 646 -36.70 13.17 5.06
C SER A 646 -37.43 11.87 5.41
N ARG A 647 -38.71 11.72 5.03
CA ARG A 647 -39.46 10.45 5.16
C ARG A 647 -38.94 9.38 4.20
N LEU A 648 -38.69 9.75 2.95
CA LEU A 648 -38.12 8.83 1.96
C LEU A 648 -36.73 8.35 2.37
N ILE A 649 -35.89 9.24 2.91
CA ILE A 649 -34.55 8.90 3.44
C ILE A 649 -34.65 7.94 4.62
N LEU A 650 -35.62 8.12 5.53
CA LEU A 650 -35.80 7.19 6.65
C LEU A 650 -36.21 5.79 6.19
N VAL A 651 -37.18 5.70 5.26
CA VAL A 651 -37.64 4.42 4.70
C VAL A 651 -36.51 3.74 3.91
N SER A 652 -35.76 4.49 3.10
CA SER A 652 -34.64 3.93 2.33
C SER A 652 -33.50 3.47 3.23
N SER A 653 -33.27 4.11 4.39
CA SER A 653 -32.29 3.65 5.37
C SER A 653 -32.65 2.27 5.90
N THR A 654 -33.90 2.06 6.33
CA THR A 654 -34.37 0.74 6.80
C THR A 654 -34.28 -0.31 5.68
N ALA A 655 -34.62 0.06 4.44
CA ALA A 655 -34.47 -0.83 3.30
C ALA A 655 -33.00 -1.25 3.06
N SER A 656 -32.03 -0.33 3.22
CA SER A 656 -30.61 -0.64 3.07
C SER A 656 -30.14 -1.73 4.05
N TYR A 657 -30.55 -1.67 5.33
CA TYR A 657 -30.20 -2.71 6.31
C TYR A 657 -30.79 -4.08 5.94
N LEU A 658 -32.03 -4.10 5.45
CA LEU A 658 -32.68 -5.33 4.99
C LEU A 658 -31.96 -5.91 3.76
N VAL A 659 -31.55 -5.07 2.81
CA VAL A 659 -30.79 -5.48 1.63
C VAL A 659 -29.43 -6.08 2.04
N CYS A 660 -28.73 -5.48 3.01
CA CYS A 660 -27.49 -6.08 3.55
C CYS A 660 -27.74 -7.46 4.17
N ALA A 661 -28.84 -7.62 4.92
CA ALA A 661 -29.21 -8.91 5.51
C ALA A 661 -29.47 -9.97 4.43
N ILE A 662 -30.23 -9.63 3.38
CA ILE A 662 -30.52 -10.52 2.25
C ILE A 662 -29.23 -10.90 1.51
N PHE A 663 -28.38 -9.91 1.23
CA PHE A 663 -27.11 -10.11 0.52
C PHE A 663 -26.23 -11.14 1.22
N TRP A 664 -26.03 -11.00 2.54
CA TRP A 664 -25.20 -11.95 3.28
C TRP A 664 -25.88 -13.28 3.57
N ALA A 665 -27.20 -13.32 3.76
CA ALA A 665 -27.94 -14.58 3.92
C ALA A 665 -27.90 -15.43 2.65
N ALA A 666 -27.82 -14.81 1.48
CA ALA A 666 -27.76 -15.48 0.18
C ALA A 666 -26.32 -15.70 -0.34
N SER A 667 -25.29 -15.25 0.39
CA SER A 667 -23.89 -15.35 -0.05
C SER A 667 -23.32 -16.76 0.19
N PRO A 668 -22.65 -17.39 -0.79
CA PRO A 668 -22.32 -16.87 -2.12
C PRO A 668 -23.52 -16.90 -3.10
N ILE A 669 -23.81 -15.74 -3.71
CA ILE A 669 -24.93 -15.60 -4.65
C ILE A 669 -24.49 -16.08 -6.05
N GLN A 670 -25.11 -17.16 -6.52
CA GLN A 670 -24.83 -17.74 -7.84
C GLN A 670 -25.37 -16.87 -9.00
N VAL A 671 -26.51 -16.21 -8.79
CA VAL A 671 -27.14 -15.36 -9.81
C VAL A 671 -26.44 -14.00 -9.88
N SER A 672 -25.75 -13.74 -10.99
CA SER A 672 -24.95 -12.52 -11.22
C SER A 672 -25.74 -11.23 -10.99
N PHE A 673 -27.00 -11.18 -11.44
CA PHE A 673 -27.87 -10.02 -11.26
C PHE A 673 -28.01 -9.64 -9.77
N TRP A 674 -28.39 -10.59 -8.90
CA TRP A 674 -28.59 -10.31 -7.48
C TRP A 674 -27.27 -10.02 -6.74
N ARG A 675 -26.20 -10.72 -7.11
CA ARG A 675 -24.86 -10.48 -6.57
C ARG A 675 -24.38 -9.05 -6.84
N MET A 676 -24.67 -8.51 -8.02
CA MET A 676 -24.29 -7.15 -8.40
C MET A 676 -25.24 -6.09 -7.84
N TRP A 677 -26.55 -6.28 -7.96
CA TRP A 677 -27.52 -5.22 -7.71
C TRP A 677 -27.88 -5.02 -6.24
N LEU A 678 -27.81 -6.04 -5.39
CA LEU A 678 -28.09 -5.86 -3.96
C LEU A 678 -27.13 -4.85 -3.30
N PRO A 679 -25.79 -4.96 -3.44
CA PRO A 679 -24.88 -3.92 -2.92
C PRO A 679 -25.06 -2.56 -3.62
N ARG A 680 -25.26 -2.54 -4.95
CA ARG A 680 -25.44 -1.29 -5.71
C ARG A 680 -26.64 -0.49 -5.24
N ILE A 681 -27.75 -1.15 -4.88
CA ILE A 681 -28.93 -0.46 -4.33
C ILE A 681 -28.56 0.32 -3.06
N VAL A 682 -27.80 -0.29 -2.15
CA VAL A 682 -27.34 0.36 -0.91
C VAL A 682 -26.43 1.55 -1.24
N TYR A 683 -25.49 1.40 -2.17
CA TYR A 683 -24.60 2.50 -2.58
C TYR A 683 -25.36 3.65 -3.26
N LEU A 684 -26.33 3.34 -4.12
CA LEU A 684 -27.15 4.34 -4.80
C LEU A 684 -28.04 5.11 -3.81
N ILE A 685 -28.59 4.43 -2.78
CA ILE A 685 -29.36 5.09 -1.71
C ILE A 685 -28.46 6.05 -0.93
N PHE A 686 -27.27 5.62 -0.53
CA PHE A 686 -26.31 6.46 0.18
C PHE A 686 -25.88 7.67 -0.66
N LEU A 687 -25.41 7.44 -1.89
CA LEU A 687 -24.92 8.50 -2.78
C LEU A 687 -26.06 9.46 -3.17
N GLY A 688 -27.24 8.93 -3.47
CA GLY A 688 -28.43 9.73 -3.77
C GLY A 688 -28.81 10.64 -2.61
N THR A 689 -28.75 10.14 -1.37
CA THR A 689 -28.98 10.94 -0.16
C THR A 689 -27.92 12.04 -0.02
N LEU A 690 -26.64 11.70 -0.16
CA LEU A 690 -25.53 12.65 -0.09
C LEU A 690 -25.68 13.77 -1.14
N VAL A 691 -25.95 13.43 -2.40
CA VAL A 691 -26.14 14.40 -3.49
C VAL A 691 -27.35 15.29 -3.23
N CYS A 692 -28.49 14.73 -2.80
CA CYS A 692 -29.68 15.53 -2.49
C CYS A 692 -29.41 16.56 -1.39
N LEU A 693 -28.69 16.15 -0.34
CA LEU A 693 -28.30 17.01 0.77
C LEU A 693 -27.31 18.09 0.31
N LEU A 694 -26.29 17.76 -0.48
CA LEU A 694 -25.33 18.71 -1.02
C LEU A 694 -26.00 19.73 -1.96
N VAL A 695 -26.86 19.29 -2.88
CA VAL A 695 -27.61 20.17 -3.78
C VAL A 695 -28.50 21.13 -3.00
N ARG A 696 -29.15 20.64 -1.93
CA ARG A 696 -29.96 21.50 -1.04
C ARG A 696 -29.08 22.57 -0.40
N VAL A 697 -27.95 22.20 0.18
CA VAL A 697 -27.00 23.13 0.80
C VAL A 697 -26.50 24.18 -0.20
N LEU A 698 -26.19 23.78 -1.44
CA LEU A 698 -25.70 24.68 -2.49
C LEU A 698 -26.79 25.62 -3.04
N ARG A 699 -28.06 25.19 -3.06
CA ARG A 699 -29.18 25.97 -3.62
C ARG A 699 -29.82 26.94 -2.62
N GLN A 700 -29.54 26.82 -1.31
CA GLN A 700 -30.12 27.75 -0.35
C GLN A 700 -29.52 29.16 -0.51
N PRO A 701 -30.38 30.21 -0.60
CA PRO A 701 -29.91 31.58 -0.82
C PRO A 701 -29.12 32.08 0.40
N LYS A 702 -27.91 32.62 0.16
CA LYS A 702 -26.96 33.11 1.19
C LYS A 702 -27.57 34.06 2.24
N TYR A 703 -28.72 34.68 1.95
CA TYR A 703 -29.39 35.68 2.78
C TYR A 703 -30.40 35.13 3.80
N GLN A 704 -30.79 33.85 3.70
CA GLN A 704 -31.62 33.21 4.72
C GLN A 704 -30.72 32.48 5.72
N SER A 705 -30.91 32.77 7.01
CA SER A 705 -30.32 31.99 8.11
C SER A 705 -30.75 30.53 7.96
N GLY A 706 -29.85 29.63 7.54
CA GLY A 706 -30.22 28.22 7.36
C GLY A 706 -29.46 27.36 6.35
N ASN A 707 -28.30 27.79 5.82
CA ASN A 707 -27.51 26.90 4.95
C ASN A 707 -27.04 25.62 5.66
N GLU A 708 -27.06 25.58 7.00
CA GLU A 708 -26.69 24.42 7.83
C GLU A 708 -27.47 23.16 7.49
N LEU A 709 -26.73 22.08 7.21
CA LEU A 709 -27.32 20.75 7.22
C LEU A 709 -27.86 20.54 8.64
N SER A 710 -29.16 20.35 8.75
CA SER A 710 -29.79 20.29 10.05
C SER A 710 -29.28 19.08 10.83
N ARG A 711 -29.33 19.15 12.16
CA ARG A 711 -28.86 18.06 13.04
C ARG A 711 -29.48 16.69 12.70
N HIS A 712 -30.73 16.68 12.24
CA HIS A 712 -31.41 15.46 11.83
C HIS A 712 -30.97 14.94 10.45
N GLU A 713 -30.55 15.81 9.53
CA GLU A 713 -30.01 15.41 8.24
C GLU A 713 -28.61 14.78 8.38
N HIS A 714 -27.76 15.28 9.28
CA HIS A 714 -26.48 14.63 9.62
C HIS A 714 -26.67 13.21 10.16
N LEU A 715 -27.64 13.04 11.08
CA LEU A 715 -28.01 11.75 11.65
C LEU A 715 -28.51 10.78 10.56
N LEU A 716 -29.37 11.25 9.65
CA LEU A 716 -29.88 10.44 8.55
C LEU A 716 -28.77 10.03 7.58
N LEU A 717 -27.84 10.94 7.24
CA LEU A 717 -26.71 10.65 6.36
C LEU A 717 -25.76 9.60 6.99
N LEU A 718 -25.52 9.69 8.30
CA LEU A 718 -24.75 8.68 9.03
C LEU A 718 -25.39 7.30 8.94
N TRP A 719 -26.70 7.20 9.18
CA TRP A 719 -27.41 5.91 9.08
C TRP A 719 -27.55 5.37 7.66
N GLN A 720 -27.26 6.18 6.64
CA GLN A 720 -27.12 5.72 5.25
C GLN A 720 -25.69 5.28 4.92
N LEU A 721 -24.68 5.89 5.55
CA LEU A 721 -23.28 5.47 5.41
C LEU A 721 -23.04 4.09 6.03
N VAL A 722 -23.62 3.82 7.21
CA VAL A 722 -23.40 2.59 7.98
C VAL A 722 -23.63 1.30 7.16
N PRO A 723 -24.76 1.08 6.44
CA PRO A 723 -24.95 -0.12 5.63
C PRO A 723 -23.98 -0.21 4.43
N ALA A 724 -23.64 0.93 3.80
CA ALA A 724 -22.65 0.95 2.71
C ALA A 724 -21.25 0.57 3.21
N PHE A 725 -20.84 1.11 4.36
CA PHE A 725 -19.57 0.79 5.01
C PHE A 725 -19.51 -0.68 5.45
N MET A 726 -20.59 -1.19 6.04
CA MET A 726 -20.67 -2.59 6.46
C MET A 726 -20.49 -3.58 5.30
N LEU A 727 -21.11 -3.31 4.14
CA LEU A 727 -20.98 -4.16 2.95
C LEU A 727 -19.54 -4.31 2.46
N VAL A 728 -18.80 -3.20 2.43
CA VAL A 728 -17.40 -3.21 1.95
C VAL A 728 -16.42 -3.74 2.98
N LEU A 729 -16.79 -3.84 4.26
CA LEU A 729 -15.98 -4.51 5.31
C LEU A 729 -16.20 -6.03 5.36
N GLY A 730 -17.30 -6.53 4.82
CA GLY A 730 -17.64 -7.96 4.84
C GLY A 730 -18.62 -8.38 5.93
N PRO A 731 -19.01 -9.67 5.96
CA PRO A 731 -20.17 -10.15 6.72
C PRO A 731 -20.00 -10.17 8.24
N THR A 732 -18.78 -10.12 8.78
CA THR A 732 -18.55 -9.98 10.23
C THR A 732 -18.50 -8.53 10.71
N SER A 733 -18.56 -7.56 9.80
CA SER A 733 -18.51 -6.14 10.13
C SER A 733 -19.66 -5.65 11.03
N PRO A 734 -20.90 -6.19 11.03
CA PRO A 734 -21.99 -5.63 11.84
C PRO A 734 -21.69 -5.59 13.33
N LEU A 735 -21.01 -6.59 13.90
CA LEU A 735 -20.64 -6.54 15.31
C LEU A 735 -19.59 -5.46 15.59
N SER A 736 -18.56 -5.35 14.75
CA SER A 736 -17.52 -4.32 14.90
C SER A 736 -18.09 -2.91 14.73
N VAL A 737 -18.97 -2.71 13.75
CA VAL A 737 -19.66 -1.44 13.52
C VAL A 737 -20.64 -1.13 14.65
N LEU A 738 -21.31 -2.12 15.24
CA LEU A 738 -22.16 -1.93 16.42
C LEU A 738 -21.33 -1.45 17.62
N CYS A 739 -20.14 -2.03 17.85
CA CYS A 739 -19.22 -1.56 18.88
C CYS A 739 -18.82 -0.09 18.65
N LEU A 740 -18.45 0.27 17.41
CA LEU A 740 -18.11 1.65 17.04
C LEU A 740 -19.28 2.62 17.28
N VAL A 741 -20.48 2.27 16.84
CA VAL A 741 -21.69 3.09 17.05
C VAL A 741 -22.00 3.23 18.55
N ALA A 742 -21.88 2.14 19.33
CA ALA A 742 -22.08 2.16 20.77
C ALA A 742 -21.06 3.06 21.48
N GLN A 743 -19.79 3.04 21.07
CA GLN A 743 -18.76 3.96 21.56
C GLN A 743 -19.12 5.41 21.25
N CYS A 744 -19.46 5.73 20.00
CA CYS A 744 -19.84 7.09 19.58
C CYS A 744 -21.05 7.64 20.37
N LEU A 745 -22.12 6.84 20.51
CA LEU A 745 -23.32 7.23 21.24
C LEU A 745 -23.02 7.44 22.74
N SER A 746 -22.28 6.51 23.35
CA SER A 746 -21.91 6.59 24.76
C SER A 746 -21.04 7.81 25.06
N PHE A 747 -20.04 8.06 24.22
CA PHE A 747 -19.16 9.21 24.33
C PHE A 747 -19.96 10.51 24.22
N SER A 748 -20.78 10.65 23.18
CA SER A 748 -21.60 11.86 22.97
C SER A 748 -22.58 12.12 24.12
N PHE A 749 -23.23 11.09 24.64
CA PHE A 749 -24.16 11.21 25.77
C PHE A 749 -23.45 11.77 27.01
N ILE A 750 -22.32 11.18 27.39
CA ILE A 750 -21.55 11.60 28.58
C ILE A 750 -21.05 13.03 28.42
N VAL A 751 -20.49 13.38 27.26
CA VAL A 751 -20.01 14.75 26.98
C VAL A 751 -21.16 15.75 27.07
N THR A 752 -22.33 15.40 26.54
CA THR A 752 -23.53 16.26 26.62
C THR A 752 -23.95 16.48 28.08
N CYS A 753 -23.97 15.43 28.91
CA CYS A 753 -24.27 15.54 30.34
C CYS A 753 -23.23 16.38 31.09
N CYS A 754 -21.93 16.11 30.92
CA CYS A 754 -20.85 16.82 31.60
C CYS A 754 -20.82 18.30 31.27
N ARG A 755 -20.99 18.64 29.99
CA ARG A 755 -21.07 20.04 29.55
C ARG A 755 -22.28 20.73 30.18
N SER A 756 -23.39 20.00 30.36
CA SER A 756 -24.66 20.54 30.91
C SER A 756 -24.60 20.76 32.40
N ALA A 757 -23.95 19.87 33.15
CA ALA A 757 -23.78 20.00 34.58
C ALA A 757 -22.80 21.13 34.99
N SER A 758 -21.70 21.34 34.25
CA SER A 758 -20.74 22.42 34.56
C SER A 758 -20.24 23.12 33.29
N PRO A 759 -20.97 24.13 32.79
CA PRO A 759 -20.59 24.91 31.61
C PRO A 759 -19.26 25.66 31.76
N THR A 760 -18.88 26.06 32.97
CA THR A 760 -17.64 26.80 33.25
C THR A 760 -16.41 25.88 33.29
N THR A 761 -16.56 24.64 33.75
CA THR A 761 -15.44 23.67 33.88
C THR A 761 -15.26 22.80 32.63
N PHE A 762 -16.36 22.46 31.94
CA PHE A 762 -16.37 21.59 30.76
C PHE A 762 -16.83 22.29 29.47
N GLY A 763 -16.94 23.63 29.48
CA GLY A 763 -17.44 24.42 28.34
C GLY A 763 -16.57 24.32 27.09
N ASP A 764 -15.27 24.11 27.23
CA ASP A 764 -14.37 23.90 26.08
C ASP A 764 -14.63 22.53 25.43
N ILE A 765 -15.00 22.56 24.14
CA ILE A 765 -15.32 21.36 23.36
C ILE A 765 -14.05 20.67 22.83
N THR A 766 -12.94 21.40 22.76
CA THR A 766 -11.68 20.98 22.11
C THR A 766 -11.12 19.67 22.66
N PRO A 767 -10.99 19.49 24.01
CA PRO A 767 -10.43 18.26 24.53
C PRO A 767 -11.28 17.03 24.19
N TRP A 768 -12.61 17.21 24.12
CA TRP A 768 -13.54 16.15 23.76
C TRP A 768 -13.43 15.77 22.28
N VAL A 769 -13.22 16.75 21.40
CA VAL A 769 -13.02 16.52 19.95
C VAL A 769 -11.69 15.79 19.69
N LEU A 770 -10.62 16.12 20.42
CA LEU A 770 -9.34 15.42 20.31
C LEU A 770 -9.44 13.95 20.78
N LEU A 771 -10.12 13.71 21.90
CA LEU A 771 -10.39 12.34 22.37
C LEU A 771 -11.27 11.55 21.39
N TRP A 772 -12.26 12.21 20.79
CA TRP A 772 -13.11 11.64 19.75
C TRP A 772 -12.32 11.27 18.48
N ALA A 773 -11.43 12.17 18.02
CA ALA A 773 -10.52 11.89 16.90
C ALA A 773 -9.61 10.68 17.19
N SER A 774 -9.06 10.60 18.41
CA SER A 774 -8.28 9.43 18.83
C SER A 774 -9.08 8.12 18.81
N CYS A 775 -10.35 8.13 19.21
CA CYS A 775 -11.20 6.94 19.14
C CYS A 775 -11.48 6.52 17.69
N SER A 776 -11.60 7.48 16.75
CA SER A 776 -11.78 7.15 15.33
C SER A 776 -10.56 6.45 14.72
N TYR A 777 -9.36 6.73 15.23
CA TYR A 777 -8.14 6.04 14.82
C TYR A 777 -8.07 4.61 15.39
N GLN A 778 -8.62 4.37 16.59
CA GLN A 778 -8.81 3.00 17.09
C GLN A 778 -9.83 2.19 16.27
N ALA A 779 -10.88 2.87 15.78
CA ALA A 779 -11.87 2.26 14.89
C ALA A 779 -11.27 1.77 13.56
N PHE A 780 -10.27 2.47 13.03
CA PHE A 780 -9.51 2.05 11.85
C PHE A 780 -8.90 0.64 12.05
N PHE A 781 -8.18 0.42 13.15
CA PHE A 781 -7.57 -0.89 13.43
C PHE A 781 -8.61 -1.99 13.71
N THR A 782 -9.66 -1.67 14.47
CA THR A 782 -10.71 -2.67 14.80
C THR A 782 -11.65 -2.96 13.62
N SER A 783 -11.57 -2.18 12.55
CA SER A 783 -12.19 -2.47 11.25
C SER A 783 -11.32 -3.34 10.33
N GLY A 784 -10.18 -3.84 10.80
CA GLY A 784 -9.32 -4.77 10.04
C GLY A 784 -8.29 -4.13 9.13
N HIS A 785 -7.94 -2.86 9.40
CA HIS A 785 -6.95 -2.12 8.63
C HIS A 785 -5.67 -1.90 9.43
N ALA A 786 -4.56 -1.69 8.71
CA ALA A 786 -3.28 -1.27 9.27
C ALA A 786 -2.67 -0.19 8.38
N ASN A 787 -1.60 0.46 8.86
CA ASN A 787 -0.91 1.49 8.09
C ASN A 787 0.16 0.86 7.15
N THR A 788 -0.21 -0.22 6.46
CA THR A 788 0.63 -0.92 5.46
C THR A 788 -0.19 -1.15 4.18
N PHE A 789 0.45 -1.06 3.01
CA PHE A 789 -0.24 -1.28 1.73
C PHE A 789 -0.83 -2.68 1.59
N THR A 790 -0.18 -3.67 2.20
CA THR A 790 -0.63 -5.07 2.25
C THR A 790 -1.92 -5.29 3.03
N SER A 791 -2.29 -4.33 3.88
CA SER A 791 -3.55 -4.42 4.65
C SER A 791 -4.75 -3.85 3.90
N LEU A 792 -4.55 -3.28 2.71
CA LEU A 792 -5.65 -2.83 1.86
C LEU A 792 -6.48 -4.03 1.40
N GLN A 793 -7.77 -4.02 1.75
CA GLN A 793 -8.67 -5.11 1.41
C GLN A 793 -9.19 -4.94 -0.03
N ASN A 794 -8.36 -5.22 -1.03
CA ASN A 794 -8.65 -4.96 -2.45
C ASN A 794 -9.98 -5.58 -2.94
N ALA A 795 -10.37 -6.72 -2.37
CA ALA A 795 -11.66 -7.36 -2.65
C ALA A 795 -12.88 -6.46 -2.37
N ALA A 796 -12.74 -5.42 -1.53
CA ALA A 796 -13.77 -4.40 -1.32
C ALA A 796 -14.15 -3.65 -2.61
N GLY A 797 -13.22 -3.50 -3.56
CA GLY A 797 -13.45 -2.86 -4.86
C GLY A 797 -14.42 -3.61 -5.77
N PHE A 798 -14.69 -4.89 -5.47
CA PHE A 798 -15.52 -5.78 -6.28
C PHE A 798 -16.88 -6.09 -5.62
N VAL A 799 -17.24 -5.42 -4.53
CA VAL A 799 -18.54 -5.61 -3.90
C VAL A 799 -19.63 -5.01 -4.78
N GLY A 800 -20.39 -5.88 -5.45
CA GLY A 800 -21.41 -5.47 -6.41
C GLY A 800 -20.89 -5.27 -7.85
N PHE A 801 -19.63 -5.62 -8.15
CA PHE A 801 -19.02 -5.43 -9.46
C PHE A 801 -18.18 -6.65 -9.85
N ASP A 802 -18.47 -7.24 -11.01
CA ASP A 802 -17.70 -8.37 -11.55
C ASP A 802 -16.56 -7.90 -12.50
N THR A 803 -16.57 -6.62 -12.91
CA THR A 803 -15.55 -6.01 -13.76
C THR A 803 -14.84 -4.88 -13.03
N PHE A 804 -13.52 -4.77 -13.18
CA PHE A 804 -12.75 -3.68 -12.59
C PHE A 804 -13.09 -2.33 -13.23
N ASN A 805 -13.33 -1.33 -12.41
CA ASN A 805 -13.38 0.07 -12.82
C ASN A 805 -12.58 0.88 -11.81
N PHE A 806 -11.52 1.55 -12.26
CA PHE A 806 -10.58 2.26 -11.41
C PHE A 806 -11.25 3.20 -10.40
N TYR A 807 -12.19 4.03 -10.86
CA TYR A 807 -12.84 5.02 -10.00
C TYR A 807 -13.81 4.38 -8.99
N ILE A 808 -14.57 3.37 -9.42
CA ILE A 808 -15.53 2.67 -8.55
C ILE A 808 -14.78 1.84 -7.51
N ALA A 809 -13.81 1.02 -7.94
CA ALA A 809 -13.00 0.19 -7.07
C ALA A 809 -12.21 1.06 -6.07
N GLY A 810 -11.61 2.16 -6.54
CA GLY A 810 -10.94 3.14 -5.67
C GLY A 810 -11.87 3.80 -4.66
N ALA A 811 -13.10 4.15 -5.05
CA ALA A 811 -14.08 4.72 -4.12
C ALA A 811 -14.56 3.72 -3.06
N LEU A 812 -14.80 2.46 -3.45
CA LEU A 812 -15.20 1.39 -2.53
C LEU A 812 -14.07 0.99 -1.59
N LEU A 813 -12.83 0.89 -2.09
CA LEU A 813 -11.64 0.67 -1.26
C LEU A 813 -11.43 1.84 -0.30
N GLY A 814 -11.58 3.08 -0.79
CA GLY A 814 -11.54 4.28 0.07
C GLY A 814 -12.61 4.28 1.16
N LEU A 815 -13.84 3.83 0.84
CA LEU A 815 -14.90 3.65 1.83
C LEU A 815 -14.58 2.53 2.84
N ASN A 816 -14.01 1.42 2.38
CA ASN A 816 -13.56 0.31 3.23
C ASN A 816 -12.47 0.78 4.20
N THR A 817 -11.43 1.45 3.70
CA THR A 817 -10.26 1.86 4.49
C THR A 817 -10.51 3.08 5.38
N PHE A 818 -11.22 4.10 4.88
CA PHE A 818 -11.38 5.38 5.58
C PHE A 818 -12.82 5.63 6.10
N GLY A 819 -13.74 4.68 5.91
CA GLY A 819 -15.15 4.83 6.30
C GLY A 819 -15.38 5.05 7.79
N CYS A 820 -14.51 4.54 8.67
CA CYS A 820 -14.58 4.79 10.12
C CYS A 820 -14.33 6.26 10.46
N PHE A 821 -13.41 6.93 9.75
CA PHE A 821 -13.17 8.37 9.91
C PHE A 821 -14.34 9.17 9.37
N ALA A 822 -14.95 8.75 8.26
CA ALA A 822 -16.15 9.38 7.72
C ALA A 822 -17.34 9.30 8.69
N LEU A 823 -17.53 8.15 9.33
CA LEU A 823 -18.54 7.96 10.38
C LEU A 823 -18.25 8.88 11.57
N ALA A 824 -17.00 8.96 12.02
CA ALA A 824 -16.60 9.84 13.12
C ALA A 824 -16.85 11.33 12.80
N VAL A 825 -16.58 11.78 11.57
CA VAL A 825 -16.85 13.15 11.12
C VAL A 825 -18.35 13.43 11.09
N LEU A 826 -19.16 12.53 10.51
CA LEU A 826 -20.62 12.70 10.45
C LEU A 826 -21.30 12.69 11.82
N ALA A 827 -20.71 12.02 12.80
CA ALA A 827 -21.19 12.00 14.18
C ALA A 827 -20.65 13.14 15.06
N LEU A 828 -19.68 13.96 14.60
CA LEU A 828 -19.17 15.12 15.36
C LEU A 828 -20.28 16.07 15.87
N PRO A 829 -21.34 16.39 15.09
CA PRO A 829 -22.43 17.25 15.56
C PRO A 829 -23.13 16.73 16.84
N TRP A 830 -23.04 15.43 17.14
CA TRP A 830 -23.62 14.86 18.37
C TRP A 830 -22.91 15.35 19.64
N LEU A 831 -21.65 15.81 19.56
CA LEU A 831 -20.95 16.38 20.72
C LEU A 831 -21.50 17.77 21.11
N ASN A 832 -22.26 18.41 20.22
CA ASN A 832 -22.83 19.75 20.38
C ASN A 832 -24.37 19.73 20.54
N TRP A 833 -24.95 18.66 21.09
CA TRP A 833 -26.41 18.45 21.22
C TRP A 833 -27.12 19.40 22.22
N ARG A 834 -27.07 20.73 22.04
CA ARG A 834 -27.91 21.70 22.79
C ARG A 834 -28.76 22.58 21.87
N GLN A 835 -29.95 22.96 22.35
CA GLN A 835 -30.92 23.77 21.60
C GLN A 835 -30.46 25.21 21.33
N HIS A 836 -29.59 25.80 22.17
CA HIS A 836 -29.10 27.17 22.01
C HIS A 836 -27.60 27.24 22.35
N GLN A 837 -26.73 27.22 21.35
CA GLN A 837 -25.30 27.49 21.49
C GLN A 837 -24.88 28.59 20.50
N PRO A 838 -23.90 29.44 20.87
CA PRO A 838 -23.31 30.41 19.95
C PRO A 838 -22.52 29.72 18.83
N GLN A 839 -22.51 30.33 17.63
CA GLN A 839 -21.80 29.90 16.42
C GLN A 839 -20.31 29.56 16.63
N SER A 840 -19.67 30.08 17.69
CA SER A 840 -18.26 29.86 18.02
C SER A 840 -17.89 28.39 18.33
N SER A 841 -18.86 27.55 18.71
CA SER A 841 -18.64 26.12 18.99
C SER A 841 -18.41 25.25 17.74
N GLY A 842 -19.02 25.62 16.60
CA GLY A 842 -18.85 24.94 15.32
C GLY A 842 -17.45 25.13 14.74
N VAL A 843 -16.94 26.36 14.76
CA VAL A 843 -15.57 26.70 14.30
C VAL A 843 -14.51 25.95 15.11
N ASN A 844 -14.67 25.84 16.43
CA ASN A 844 -13.72 25.09 17.26
C ASN A 844 -13.67 23.59 16.91
N THR A 845 -14.83 23.01 16.56
CA THR A 845 -14.92 21.60 16.14
C THR A 845 -14.23 21.38 14.79
N LEU A 846 -14.43 22.31 13.85
CA LEU A 846 -13.81 22.33 12.52
C LEU A 846 -12.28 22.44 12.57
N LEU A 847 -11.73 23.08 13.60
CA LEU A 847 -10.29 23.29 13.73
C LEU A 847 -9.61 22.25 14.63
N ALA A 848 -10.30 21.75 15.67
CA ALA A 848 -9.73 20.80 16.62
C ALA A 848 -9.61 19.37 16.07
N PHE A 849 -10.60 18.90 15.29
CA PHE A 849 -10.58 17.54 14.75
C PHE A 849 -9.41 17.32 13.76
N PRO A 850 -9.17 18.16 12.74
CA PRO A 850 -8.04 17.99 11.83
C PRO A 850 -6.70 18.29 12.49
N ALA A 851 -6.64 19.04 13.60
CA ALA A 851 -5.40 19.27 14.34
C ALA A 851 -4.79 17.97 14.89
N TYR A 852 -5.63 17.01 15.34
CA TYR A 852 -5.15 15.69 15.76
C TYR A 852 -4.41 14.96 14.63
N PHE A 853 -5.03 14.89 13.46
CA PHE A 853 -4.45 14.23 12.29
C PHE A 853 -3.26 15.00 11.72
N SER A 854 -3.27 16.33 11.79
CA SER A 854 -2.14 17.18 11.39
C SER A 854 -0.90 16.90 12.24
N LEU A 855 -1.06 16.67 13.55
CA LEU A 855 0.05 16.30 14.43
C LEU A 855 0.59 14.91 14.09
N ASN A 856 -0.29 13.92 13.87
CA ASN A 856 0.15 12.57 13.46
C ASN A 856 0.91 12.63 12.13
N ALA A 857 0.36 13.32 11.12
CA ALA A 857 1.00 13.53 9.84
C ALA A 857 2.34 14.28 9.97
N LEU A 858 2.44 15.29 10.83
CA LEU A 858 3.69 16.00 11.12
C LEU A 858 4.76 15.05 11.65
N VAL A 859 4.42 14.25 12.67
CA VAL A 859 5.37 13.33 13.29
C VAL A 859 5.78 12.22 12.33
N SER A 860 4.84 11.65 11.57
CA SER A 860 5.15 10.65 10.55
C SER A 860 6.01 11.21 9.42
N THR A 861 5.77 12.46 8.99
CA THR A 861 6.60 13.17 8.00
C THR A 861 8.02 13.39 8.54
N LEU A 862 8.15 13.85 9.78
CA LEU A 862 9.45 14.02 10.44
C LEU A 862 10.18 12.68 10.54
N PHE A 863 9.50 11.64 10.98
CA PHE A 863 10.10 10.34 11.24
C PHE A 863 10.53 9.65 9.94
N VAL A 864 9.71 9.65 8.89
CA VAL A 864 10.10 9.11 7.58
C VAL A 864 11.23 9.94 6.96
N ALA A 865 11.28 11.26 7.16
CA ALA A 865 12.41 12.09 6.73
C ALA A 865 13.71 11.70 7.43
N LEU A 866 13.66 11.46 8.75
CA LEU A 866 14.81 11.01 9.54
C LEU A 866 15.26 9.60 9.13
N GLN A 867 14.31 8.68 8.98
CA GLN A 867 14.53 7.27 8.66
C GLN A 867 14.54 6.96 7.16
N ARG A 868 14.69 7.97 6.29
CA ARG A 868 14.63 7.81 4.83
C ARG A 868 15.65 6.85 4.22
N ARG A 869 16.70 6.51 4.97
CA ARG A 869 17.76 5.55 4.59
C ARG A 869 17.70 4.23 5.36
N HIS A 870 16.69 4.07 6.22
CA HIS A 870 16.50 2.87 7.01
C HIS A 870 15.95 1.74 6.12
N LEU A 871 16.36 0.49 6.37
CA LEU A 871 15.96 -0.68 5.56
C LEU A 871 14.43 -0.82 5.46
N MET A 872 13.72 -0.50 6.56
CA MET A 872 12.25 -0.58 6.67
C MET A 872 11.50 0.67 6.16
N VAL A 873 12.16 1.61 5.49
CA VAL A 873 11.52 2.85 5.02
C VAL A 873 10.32 2.56 4.12
N TRP A 874 10.44 1.60 3.21
CA TRP A 874 9.36 1.25 2.27
C TRP A 874 8.34 0.27 2.83
N ALA A 875 8.74 -0.54 3.81
CA ALA A 875 7.87 -1.52 4.44
C ALA A 875 6.95 -0.92 5.52
N ILE A 876 7.45 0.10 6.26
CA ILE A 876 6.78 0.60 7.47
C ILE A 876 6.57 2.12 7.40
N PHE A 877 7.64 2.90 7.18
CA PHE A 877 7.59 4.35 7.39
C PHE A 877 6.88 5.13 6.28
N ALA A 878 7.17 4.81 5.02
CA ALA A 878 6.54 5.44 3.87
C ALA A 878 5.04 5.11 3.78
N PRO A 879 4.60 3.85 3.97
CA PRO A 879 3.18 3.55 4.10
C PRO A 879 2.51 4.37 5.21
N LYS A 880 3.05 4.38 6.43
CA LYS A 880 2.50 5.16 7.55
C LYS A 880 2.37 6.64 7.22
N PHE A 881 3.41 7.25 6.67
CA PHE A 881 3.38 8.64 6.19
C PHE A 881 2.25 8.90 5.18
N ILE A 882 2.07 7.99 4.21
CA ILE A 882 1.02 8.10 3.19
C ILE A 882 -0.37 7.93 3.81
N PHE A 883 -0.57 6.94 4.68
CA PHE A 883 -1.85 6.74 5.37
C PHE A 883 -2.23 7.96 6.22
N ASP A 884 -1.32 8.50 7.03
CA ASP A 884 -1.60 9.71 7.82
C ASP A 884 -1.95 10.92 6.94
N GLY A 885 -1.24 11.08 5.81
CA GLY A 885 -1.54 12.12 4.83
C GLY A 885 -2.92 11.96 4.20
N VAL A 886 -3.30 10.74 3.79
CA VAL A 886 -4.63 10.47 3.19
C VAL A 886 -5.74 10.59 4.25
N VAL A 887 -5.54 10.12 5.47
CA VAL A 887 -6.50 10.30 6.58
C VAL A 887 -6.75 11.79 6.83
N LEU A 888 -5.69 12.60 6.87
CA LEU A 888 -5.82 14.06 7.00
C LEU A 888 -6.64 14.66 5.84
N LEU A 889 -6.32 14.30 4.59
CA LEU A 889 -7.04 14.78 3.41
C LEU A 889 -8.52 14.36 3.42
N VAL A 890 -8.83 13.11 3.75
CA VAL A 890 -10.20 12.59 3.82
C VAL A 890 -10.98 13.31 4.90
N THR A 891 -10.41 13.43 6.10
CA THR A 891 -11.09 14.09 7.23
C THR A 891 -11.32 15.59 6.94
N GLU A 892 -10.33 16.31 6.42
CA GLU A 892 -10.49 17.71 6.01
C GLU A 892 -11.52 17.88 4.89
N SER A 893 -11.47 17.04 3.85
CA SER A 893 -12.42 17.11 2.72
C SER A 893 -13.85 16.87 3.19
N LEU A 894 -14.06 15.90 4.08
CA LEU A 894 -15.38 15.62 4.65
C LEU A 894 -15.85 16.76 5.56
N LEU A 895 -14.98 17.32 6.40
CA LEU A 895 -15.30 18.51 7.19
C LEU A 895 -15.66 19.70 6.29
N LEU A 896 -14.94 19.94 5.21
CA LEU A 896 -15.23 21.02 4.27
C LEU A 896 -16.59 20.79 3.57
N LEU A 897 -16.84 19.60 3.05
CA LEU A 897 -18.08 19.28 2.33
C LEU A 897 -19.32 19.31 3.25
N LEU A 898 -19.17 18.83 4.47
CA LEU A 898 -20.30 18.60 5.38
C LEU A 898 -20.51 19.75 6.37
N LEU A 899 -19.47 20.55 6.66
CA LEU A 899 -19.46 21.57 7.71
C LEU A 899 -18.94 22.97 7.28
N ALA A 900 -18.35 23.17 6.08
CA ALA A 900 -17.85 24.50 5.64
C ALA A 900 -18.79 25.42 4.83
N PRO A 901 -20.01 25.06 4.37
CA PRO A 901 -20.98 26.04 3.89
C PRO A 901 -21.44 27.06 4.97
N PHE A 902 -20.85 27.02 6.17
CA PHE A 902 -21.31 27.65 7.42
C PHE A 902 -20.43 28.81 7.91
N SER A 903 -19.78 29.54 7.00
CA SER A 903 -18.96 30.71 7.36
C SER A 903 -19.22 31.96 6.48
N ASN A 904 -20.47 32.26 6.09
CA ASN A 904 -20.75 33.49 5.33
C ASN A 904 -22.06 34.19 5.75
N GLN A 905 -22.11 34.78 6.94
CA GLN A 905 -23.05 35.86 7.38
C GLN A 905 -22.28 36.68 8.44
N GLU A 906 -22.16 38.01 8.48
CA GLU A 906 -23.03 39.12 8.08
C GLU A 906 -22.22 40.33 7.55
N SER A 907 -22.73 41.07 6.56
CA SER A 907 -22.25 42.43 6.23
C SER A 907 -23.39 43.43 5.99
N ILE A 908 -24.66 43.06 6.14
CA ILE A 908 -25.75 43.96 5.73
C ILE A 908 -26.92 43.90 6.73
N LYS A 909 -26.65 44.34 7.97
CA LYS A 909 -27.70 44.79 8.89
C LYS A 909 -27.41 46.13 9.56
N SER A 910 -26.31 46.82 9.22
CA SER A 910 -26.00 48.16 9.76
C SER A 910 -26.48 49.33 8.90
N HIS A 911 -27.19 49.12 7.79
CA HIS A 911 -27.68 50.21 6.91
C HIS A 911 -29.20 50.32 6.79
N ARG A 912 -29.96 49.90 7.82
CA ARG A 912 -31.40 50.25 7.93
C ARG A 912 -31.74 50.75 9.32
N LEU A 913 -31.00 51.72 9.81
CA LEU A 913 -31.38 52.64 10.88
C LEU A 913 -30.57 53.92 10.69
N GLU A 914 -30.80 54.62 9.58
CA GLU A 914 -30.63 56.07 9.40
C GLU A 914 -31.76 56.58 8.51
#